data_AF-A0A3D5D7C2-F1
#
_entry.id   AF-A0A3D5D7C2-F1
#
_cell.length_a   1.000
_cell.length_b   1.000
_cell.length_c   1.000
_cell.angle_alpha   90.00
_cell.angle_beta   90.00
_cell.angle_gamma   90.00
#
_symmetry.space_group_name_H-M   'P 1'
#
loop_
_entity.id
_entity.type
_entity.pdbx_description
1 polymer ?
#
loop_
_entity_poly.entity_id
_entity_poly.type
_entity_poly.pdbx_seq_one_letter_code
_entity_poly.pdbx_strand_id
1 'polypeptide(L)'
;MPSGRKGTRKPAPKSGAALKYDANATALEDAYGMLADLRRELSGTREDADERTDILKLFAACKDEQRAWLLLEDYFNKLKLSRKDFPGDEWWDAVAKAKGKKRLEALAVVFLRAGRQMPAELGEHANIKRFNEIKAAEQEREVFAELENWMFPPAPNHLDAPRASIRAVATPEPENKKTNLNTLKVEFIVRRPRTGDRKKSISNLVDLTVRAAHEQELFPAPDWEFIEWITDHYADEVNGDDDLHLTGQQLLQWLAHWGDESRLQPGVDDAQLHFHGQLVELVPAKKNGKAASQGHQLRLPDGREVALTQATFFAGRPTLVLVEDSFYFLRNSPPAKQLAKWIADPTSTPAKAKSSAKTKKGAPEMATLVAVATPEAEEPDSSLHQLKIEFYLQTESTQRKRSVAQLAKLTNKAAVEDAPIQPADREFIEWVTDQFAEEAGKDDLYLSGQQLLQWLAHWGEESRLQPALDLPQHRFLGQLTELSPSLRNGTADLAFTHQLRLPDGTEAPMQEAVFFAGRPTLVLWDSTFYFLRNSPPAKLLSKWVGNPRAPINKLSARFITELRRSHDNGTVDWDSLCESHKARPRFVFELHGDRLELRLQAKSENDGSIWEWTGHEWQIKAKGKKRPAKPQVMEDERLEPAIGWLRQLDWFTPEPGLWIGDANENFLNVLASVWNDRPDHAEYLGNDAFQRLFLKPKRLKPKLIVKGSGIDWLSVSAEW
;
A
#
# COMPACT_ATOMS: atom_id res chain seq x y z
N MET A 1 76.28 25.87 -9.65
CA MET A 1 77.03 24.64 -9.33
C MET A 1 77.57 24.82 -7.91
N PRO A 2 77.11 24.07 -6.89
CA PRO A 2 77.35 22.62 -6.80
C PRO A 2 76.22 21.76 -6.15
N SER A 3 76.42 20.44 -6.26
CA SER A 3 76.14 19.40 -5.25
C SER A 3 74.67 18.97 -4.98
N GLY A 4 74.28 17.82 -5.56
CA GLY A 4 73.08 17.09 -5.19
C GLY A 4 73.18 16.34 -3.86
N ARG A 5 72.03 15.87 -3.34
CA ARG A 5 71.95 14.75 -2.40
C ARG A 5 70.59 14.04 -2.43
N LYS A 6 70.68 12.77 -2.82
CA LYS A 6 69.92 11.58 -2.37
C LYS A 6 68.39 11.61 -2.44
N GLY A 7 67.87 10.88 -3.43
CA GLY A 7 66.51 10.33 -3.38
C GLY A 7 66.33 9.42 -2.17
N THR A 8 65.34 9.72 -1.36
CA THR A 8 64.78 8.83 -0.36
C THR A 8 63.73 7.95 -1.04
N ARG A 9 64.03 6.63 -1.08
CA ARG A 9 63.11 5.56 -1.44
C ARG A 9 61.73 5.78 -0.80
N LYS A 10 60.66 5.71 -1.60
CA LYS A 10 59.30 5.50 -1.11
C LYS A 10 59.28 4.25 -0.21
N PRO A 11 58.64 4.28 0.98
CA PRO A 11 58.42 3.06 1.73
C PRO A 11 57.43 2.16 0.95
N ALA A 12 57.67 0.85 1.02
CA ALA A 12 56.74 -0.16 0.51
C ALA A 12 55.36 -0.02 1.19
N PRO A 13 54.26 -0.38 0.51
CA PRO A 13 52.92 -0.09 0.97
C PRO A 13 52.64 -0.84 2.27
N LYS A 14 52.29 -0.08 3.32
CA LYS A 14 51.72 -0.66 4.54
C LYS A 14 50.28 -1.12 4.23
N SER A 15 49.92 -2.25 4.81
CA SER A 15 48.63 -2.96 4.71
C SER A 15 47.40 -2.08 4.43
N GLY A 16 46.53 -2.54 3.52
CA GLY A 16 45.34 -1.84 3.01
C GLY A 16 44.27 -1.39 4.02
N ALA A 17 44.44 -1.67 5.31
CA ALA A 17 43.61 -1.07 6.36
C ALA A 17 44.02 0.38 6.69
N ALA A 18 45.33 0.70 6.68
CA ALA A 18 45.81 2.05 6.99
C ALA A 18 45.52 3.04 5.85
N LEU A 19 45.60 2.59 4.59
CA LEU A 19 45.26 3.40 3.41
C LEU A 19 43.77 3.76 3.33
N LYS A 20 42.85 2.93 3.87
CA LYS A 20 41.42 3.27 3.90
C LYS A 20 41.11 4.33 4.95
N TYR A 21 41.77 4.27 6.11
CA TYR A 21 41.61 5.31 7.14
C TYR A 21 42.32 6.61 6.76
N ASP A 22 43.52 6.57 6.17
CA ASP A 22 44.19 7.76 5.64
C ASP A 22 43.45 8.34 4.44
N ALA A 23 42.91 7.53 3.52
CA ALA A 23 42.13 8.05 2.40
C ALA A 23 40.78 8.65 2.87
N ASN A 24 40.11 8.05 3.86
CA ASN A 24 38.91 8.67 4.45
C ASN A 24 39.26 9.92 5.28
N ALA A 25 40.38 9.92 6.01
CA ALA A 25 40.82 11.09 6.77
C ALA A 25 41.23 12.23 5.83
N THR A 26 41.99 11.95 4.78
CA THR A 26 42.40 12.93 3.77
C THR A 26 41.20 13.39 2.94
N ALA A 27 40.27 12.49 2.58
CA ALA A 27 39.04 12.88 1.88
C ALA A 27 38.10 13.69 2.78
N LEU A 28 38.05 13.41 4.09
CA LEU A 28 37.33 14.23 5.06
C LEU A 28 38.03 15.57 5.26
N GLU A 29 39.36 15.62 5.36
CA GLU A 29 40.14 16.86 5.55
C GLU A 29 40.09 17.75 4.30
N ASP A 30 40.16 17.17 3.10
CA ASP A 30 39.94 17.86 1.81
C ASP A 30 38.48 18.29 1.64
N ALA A 31 37.51 17.48 2.08
CA ALA A 31 36.09 17.87 2.07
C ALA A 31 35.80 18.97 3.09
N TYR A 32 36.39 18.92 4.28
CA TYR A 32 36.30 19.97 5.30
C TYR A 32 37.05 21.23 4.87
N GLY A 33 38.19 21.10 4.18
CA GLY A 33 38.96 22.19 3.58
C GLY A 33 38.20 22.87 2.44
N MET A 34 37.65 22.11 1.50
CA MET A 34 36.79 22.65 0.44
C MET A 34 35.50 23.23 0.98
N LEU A 35 34.86 22.63 1.99
CA LEU A 35 33.69 23.20 2.65
C LEU A 35 34.04 24.47 3.44
N ALA A 36 35.24 24.57 4.02
CA ALA A 36 35.72 25.75 4.73
C ALA A 36 36.11 26.89 3.78
N ASP A 37 36.73 26.58 2.64
CA ASP A 37 37.03 27.55 1.59
C ASP A 37 35.76 28.02 0.88
N LEU A 38 34.79 27.12 0.64
CA LEU A 38 33.45 27.50 0.17
C LEU A 38 32.70 28.34 1.24
N ARG A 39 32.88 28.04 2.53
CA ARG A 39 32.37 28.84 3.65
C ARG A 39 32.94 30.25 3.63
N ARG A 40 34.21 30.38 3.22
CA ARG A 40 34.98 31.62 3.17
C ARG A 40 34.71 32.41 1.87
N GLU A 41 34.36 31.74 0.78
CA GLU A 41 33.90 32.36 -0.47
C GLU A 41 32.42 32.80 -0.41
N LEU A 42 31.58 32.10 0.36
CA LEU A 42 30.17 32.46 0.57
C LEU A 42 29.94 33.34 1.81
N SER A 43 30.83 33.34 2.79
CA SER A 43 30.90 34.41 3.78
C SER A 43 31.54 35.61 3.11
N GLY A 44 30.72 36.46 2.48
CA GLY A 44 31.18 37.76 2.01
C GLY A 44 31.90 38.54 3.12
N THR A 45 32.51 39.66 2.76
CA THR A 45 33.10 40.57 3.74
C THR A 45 32.04 40.98 4.79
N ARG A 46 32.47 41.48 5.95
CA ARG A 46 31.53 41.98 6.96
C ARG A 46 30.55 43.00 6.39
N GLU A 47 31.01 43.82 5.44
CA GLU A 47 30.20 44.78 4.69
C GLU A 47 29.14 44.09 3.83
N ASP A 48 29.49 43.03 3.10
CA ASP A 48 28.52 42.24 2.32
C ASP A 48 27.46 41.59 3.21
N ALA A 49 27.85 41.11 4.40
CA ALA A 49 26.92 40.55 5.37
C ALA A 49 25.98 41.61 5.98
N ASP A 50 26.50 42.81 6.25
CA ASP A 50 25.72 43.95 6.73
C ASP A 50 24.70 44.41 5.67
N GLU A 51 25.10 44.52 4.40
CA GLU A 51 24.19 44.82 3.28
C GLU A 51 23.05 43.80 3.16
N ARG A 52 23.39 42.51 3.18
CA ARG A 52 22.39 41.42 3.11
C ARG A 52 21.46 41.45 4.32
N THR A 53 21.99 41.75 5.51
CA THR A 53 21.20 41.91 6.73
C THR A 53 20.18 43.03 6.61
N ASP A 54 20.53 44.16 5.98
CA ASP A 54 19.62 45.28 5.79
C ASP A 54 18.51 44.96 4.78
N ILE A 55 18.82 44.22 3.70
CA ILE A 55 17.81 43.69 2.77
C ILE A 55 16.86 42.75 3.54
N LEU A 56 17.37 41.84 4.38
CA LEU A 56 16.54 40.95 5.19
C LEU A 56 15.64 41.69 6.19
N LYS A 57 16.12 42.79 6.80
CA LYS A 57 15.28 43.63 7.68
C LYS A 57 14.11 44.26 6.91
N LEU A 58 14.40 44.82 5.72
CA LEU A 58 13.37 45.39 4.84
C LEU A 58 12.37 44.31 4.39
N PHE A 59 12.89 43.15 3.98
CA PHE A 59 12.10 41.98 3.60
C PHE A 59 11.18 41.50 4.73
N ALA A 60 11.71 41.38 5.95
CA ALA A 60 10.95 40.94 7.12
C ALA A 60 9.81 41.91 7.45
N ALA A 61 10.03 43.22 7.35
CA ALA A 61 9.04 44.24 7.68
C ALA A 61 8.03 44.54 6.55
N CYS A 62 8.32 44.12 5.32
CA CYS A 62 7.51 44.47 4.15
C CYS A 62 6.07 43.92 4.24
N LYS A 63 5.07 44.81 4.12
CA LYS A 63 3.64 44.43 4.16
C LYS A 63 3.11 43.97 2.82
N ASP A 64 3.68 44.49 1.74
CA ASP A 64 3.30 44.21 0.36
C ASP A 64 4.03 42.96 -0.15
N GLU A 65 3.30 42.05 -0.77
CA GLU A 65 3.80 40.75 -1.20
C GLU A 65 4.72 40.86 -2.42
N GLN A 66 4.34 41.66 -3.42
CA GLN A 66 5.13 41.87 -4.63
C GLN A 66 6.46 42.56 -4.32
N ARG A 67 6.45 43.54 -3.40
CA ARG A 67 7.68 44.20 -2.94
C ARG A 67 8.54 43.26 -2.09
N ALA A 68 7.94 42.42 -1.24
CA ALA A 68 8.69 41.41 -0.50
C ALA A 68 9.36 40.40 -1.44
N TRP A 69 8.69 40.05 -2.53
CA TRP A 69 9.22 39.19 -3.58
C TRP A 69 10.50 39.77 -4.21
N LEU A 70 10.46 41.05 -4.62
CA LEU A 70 11.61 41.73 -5.20
C LEU A 70 12.78 41.85 -4.20
N LEU A 71 12.50 42.13 -2.93
CA LEU A 71 13.53 42.18 -1.88
C LEU A 71 14.18 40.82 -1.66
N LEU A 72 13.42 39.73 -1.77
CA LEU A 72 13.96 38.38 -1.69
C LEU A 72 14.84 38.04 -2.89
N GLU A 73 14.44 38.46 -4.10
CA GLU A 73 15.27 38.30 -5.30
C GLU A 73 16.59 39.07 -5.18
N ASP A 74 16.56 40.30 -4.66
CA ASP A 74 17.77 41.09 -4.42
C ASP A 74 18.72 40.40 -3.43
N TYR A 75 18.16 39.87 -2.33
CA TYR A 75 18.92 39.06 -1.37
C TYR A 75 19.53 37.80 -2.00
N PHE A 76 18.78 37.05 -2.81
CA PHE A 76 19.29 35.88 -3.50
C PHE A 76 20.36 36.22 -4.54
N ASN A 77 20.19 37.31 -5.30
CA ASN A 77 21.19 37.79 -6.25
C ASN A 77 22.53 38.10 -5.54
N LYS A 78 22.48 38.71 -4.35
CA LYS A 78 23.67 38.96 -3.52
C LYS A 78 24.35 37.68 -3.03
N LEU A 79 23.60 36.59 -2.89
CA LEU A 79 24.12 35.24 -2.58
C LEU A 79 24.49 34.42 -3.82
N LYS A 80 24.33 34.98 -5.04
CA LYS A 80 24.44 34.25 -6.32
C LYS A 80 23.50 33.04 -6.40
N LEU A 81 22.33 33.17 -5.79
CA LEU A 81 21.25 32.18 -5.82
C LEU A 81 20.08 32.70 -6.66
N SER A 82 19.25 31.79 -7.13
CA SER A 82 17.97 32.06 -7.76
C SER A 82 16.85 31.32 -7.04
N ARG A 83 15.59 31.65 -7.30
CA ARG A 83 14.45 30.87 -6.78
C ARG A 83 14.44 29.43 -7.33
N LYS A 84 14.93 29.25 -8.56
CA LYS A 84 15.07 27.93 -9.22
C LYS A 84 16.04 26.99 -8.48
N ASP A 85 16.88 27.53 -7.61
CA ASP A 85 17.82 26.76 -6.80
C ASP A 85 17.17 26.05 -5.60
N PHE A 86 15.88 26.32 -5.35
CA PHE A 86 15.08 25.72 -4.28
C PHE A 86 13.94 24.91 -4.89
N PRO A 87 13.79 23.61 -4.55
CA PRO A 87 12.77 22.75 -5.14
C PRO A 87 11.36 23.08 -4.64
N GLY A 88 10.39 23.05 -5.56
CA GLY A 88 8.97 23.34 -5.33
C GLY A 88 8.65 24.85 -5.35
N ASP A 89 7.51 25.25 -5.92
CA ASP A 89 7.08 26.65 -5.94
C ASP A 89 6.25 27.04 -4.70
N GLU A 90 5.80 26.06 -3.91
CA GLU A 90 4.87 26.27 -2.80
C GLU A 90 5.47 26.90 -1.53
N TRP A 91 6.80 27.01 -1.45
CA TRP A 91 7.44 27.58 -0.25
C TRP A 91 7.22 29.09 -0.12
N TRP A 92 7.04 29.80 -1.23
CA TRP A 92 6.85 31.25 -1.22
C TRP A 92 5.61 31.64 -0.42
N ASP A 93 4.51 30.92 -0.63
CA ASP A 93 3.23 31.14 0.02
C ASP A 93 3.37 31.22 1.56
N ALA A 94 4.17 30.33 2.14
CA ALA A 94 4.44 30.30 3.58
C ALA A 94 5.27 31.50 4.04
N VAL A 95 6.27 31.92 3.23
CA VAL A 95 7.14 33.05 3.51
C VAL A 95 6.41 34.39 3.36
N ALA A 96 5.58 34.53 2.33
CA ALA A 96 4.76 35.69 2.03
C ALA A 96 3.75 35.99 3.16
N LYS A 97 3.05 34.94 3.63
CA LYS A 97 2.05 35.01 4.70
C LYS A 97 2.67 35.39 6.05
N ALA A 98 3.94 35.06 6.29
CA ALA A 98 4.66 35.41 7.52
C ALA A 98 5.17 36.86 7.50
N LYS A 99 5.44 37.46 8.66
CA LYS A 99 6.01 38.81 8.80
C LYS A 99 7.03 38.87 9.95
N GLY A 100 7.95 39.83 9.89
CA GLY A 100 8.99 40.04 10.88
C GLY A 100 9.90 38.83 11.04
N LYS A 101 10.29 38.52 12.28
CA LYS A 101 11.14 37.36 12.61
C LYS A 101 10.60 36.04 12.05
N LYS A 102 9.28 35.83 12.04
CA LYS A 102 8.66 34.61 11.51
C LYS A 102 8.88 34.44 10.00
N ARG A 103 9.03 35.53 9.24
CA ARG A 103 9.33 35.48 7.80
C ARG A 103 10.78 35.04 7.56
N LEU A 104 11.71 35.52 8.38
CA LEU A 104 13.11 35.08 8.33
C LEU A 104 13.28 33.62 8.77
N GLU A 105 12.54 33.19 9.79
CA GLU A 105 12.47 31.77 10.19
C GLU A 105 11.91 30.89 9.05
N ALA A 106 10.85 31.34 8.36
CA ALA A 106 10.29 30.62 7.22
C ALA A 106 11.31 30.53 6.07
N LEU A 107 12.04 31.59 5.78
CA LEU A 107 13.12 31.58 4.78
C LEU A 107 14.27 30.63 5.19
N ALA A 108 14.65 30.60 6.47
CA ALA A 108 15.66 29.67 6.97
C ALA A 108 15.23 28.20 6.78
N VAL A 109 13.95 27.88 6.97
CA VAL A 109 13.40 26.55 6.69
C VAL A 109 13.57 26.16 5.21
N VAL A 110 13.46 27.11 4.28
CA VAL A 110 13.69 26.86 2.84
C VAL A 110 15.13 26.41 2.57
N PHE A 111 16.12 27.06 3.19
CA PHE A 111 17.53 26.65 3.10
C PHE A 111 17.78 25.27 3.70
N LEU A 112 17.21 24.99 4.88
CA LEU A 112 17.32 23.68 5.53
C LEU A 112 16.69 22.55 4.70
N ARG A 113 15.53 22.81 4.08
CA ARG A 113 14.84 21.85 3.20
C ARG A 113 15.65 21.55 1.93
N ALA A 114 16.27 22.57 1.35
CA ALA A 114 17.12 22.42 0.16
C ALA A 114 18.50 21.80 0.46
N GLY A 115 18.82 21.50 1.72
CA GLY A 115 20.14 20.96 2.10
C GLY A 115 21.30 21.93 1.82
N ARG A 116 21.01 23.23 1.67
CA ARG A 116 21.99 24.25 1.33
C ARG A 116 22.66 24.81 2.59
N GLN A 117 23.87 25.34 2.42
CA GLN A 117 24.58 26.04 3.49
C GLN A 117 23.79 27.27 3.93
N MET A 118 23.68 27.48 5.25
CA MET A 118 22.93 28.59 5.84
C MET A 118 23.78 29.87 5.83
N PRO A 119 23.28 30.98 5.24
CA PRO A 119 23.95 32.28 5.35
C PRO A 119 24.04 32.74 6.81
N ALA A 120 25.15 33.39 7.18
CA ALA A 120 25.44 33.74 8.57
C ALA A 120 24.36 34.66 9.18
N GLU A 121 23.90 35.65 8.41
CA GLU A 121 22.85 36.60 8.79
C GLU A 121 21.46 35.97 8.96
N LEU A 122 21.23 34.80 8.34
CA LEU A 122 19.98 34.04 8.47
C LEU A 122 20.09 32.96 9.55
N GLY A 123 21.30 32.59 9.94
CA GLY A 123 21.60 31.55 10.92
C GLY A 123 20.97 31.80 12.30
N GLU A 124 20.92 33.06 12.75
CA GLU A 124 20.26 33.43 14.02
C GLU A 124 18.74 33.19 14.02
N HIS A 125 18.16 33.04 12.83
CA HIS A 125 16.74 32.72 12.62
C HIS A 125 16.51 31.25 12.27
N ALA A 126 17.57 30.45 12.10
CA ALA A 126 17.47 29.03 11.80
C ALA A 126 17.07 28.22 13.05
N ASN A 127 15.76 28.00 13.19
CA ASN A 127 15.23 27.17 14.27
C ASN A 127 15.22 25.70 13.86
N ILE A 128 16.33 24.99 14.11
CA ILE A 128 16.50 23.56 13.79
C ILE A 128 15.42 22.71 14.48
N LYS A 129 15.06 23.04 15.72
CA LYS A 129 13.98 22.34 16.45
C LYS A 129 12.65 22.46 15.71
N ARG A 130 12.28 23.66 15.29
CA ARG A 130 11.06 23.92 14.51
C ARG A 130 11.11 23.25 13.14
N PHE A 131 12.27 23.18 12.50
CA PHE A 131 12.43 22.43 11.24
C PHE A 131 12.21 20.93 11.43
N ASN A 132 12.78 20.35 12.49
CA ASN A 132 12.55 18.95 12.83
C ASN A 132 11.07 18.67 13.17
N GLU A 133 10.41 19.60 13.89
CA GLU A 133 8.96 19.54 14.14
C GLU A 133 8.13 19.58 12.85
N ILE A 134 8.51 20.44 11.88
CA ILE A 134 7.86 20.51 10.55
C ILE A 134 8.06 19.20 9.79
N LYS A 135 9.29 18.68 9.73
CA LYS A 135 9.59 17.41 9.07
C LYS A 135 8.83 16.24 9.69
N ALA A 136 8.80 16.15 11.03
CA ALA A 136 8.04 15.12 11.72
C ALA A 136 6.54 15.23 11.43
N ALA A 137 5.98 16.45 11.42
CA ALA A 137 4.58 16.67 11.08
C ALA A 137 4.26 16.37 9.61
N GLU A 138 5.19 16.60 8.68
CA GLU A 138 5.03 16.23 7.26
C GLU A 138 5.07 14.71 7.06
N GLN A 139 6.03 14.03 7.68
CA GLN A 139 6.10 12.56 7.67
C GLN A 139 4.86 11.94 8.31
N GLU A 140 4.37 12.49 9.41
CA GLU A 140 3.13 12.03 10.06
C GLU A 140 1.92 12.22 9.14
N ARG A 141 1.82 13.36 8.45
CA ARG A 141 0.74 13.60 7.48
C ARG A 141 0.81 12.65 6.28
N GLU A 142 2.00 12.35 5.80
CA GLU A 142 2.20 11.37 4.72
C GLU A 142 1.71 9.99 5.15
N VAL A 143 2.04 9.55 6.37
CA VAL A 143 1.54 8.29 6.93
C VAL A 143 0.02 8.27 7.02
N PHE A 144 -0.60 9.35 7.49
CA PHE A 144 -2.07 9.40 7.56
C PHE A 144 -2.69 9.46 6.17
N ALA A 145 -2.12 10.19 5.21
CA ALA A 145 -2.62 10.18 3.84
C ALA A 145 -2.54 8.78 3.20
N GLU A 146 -1.43 8.06 3.41
CA GLU A 146 -1.28 6.66 2.99
C GLU A 146 -2.30 5.74 3.68
N LEU A 147 -2.52 5.92 4.98
CA LEU A 147 -3.51 5.17 5.77
C LEU A 147 -4.93 5.39 5.26
N GLU A 148 -5.30 6.65 5.06
CA GLU A 148 -6.63 7.04 4.58
C GLU A 148 -6.88 6.50 3.17
N ASN A 149 -5.87 6.55 2.30
CA ASN A 149 -5.97 6.01 0.94
C ASN A 149 -5.98 4.48 0.91
N TRP A 150 -5.30 3.80 1.82
CA TRP A 150 -5.35 2.33 1.91
C TRP A 150 -6.72 1.84 2.39
N MET A 151 -7.30 2.46 3.42
CA MET A 151 -8.59 2.02 3.95
C MET A 151 -9.79 2.46 3.11
N PHE A 152 -9.78 3.73 2.70
CA PHE A 152 -10.85 4.36 1.94
C PHE A 152 -10.22 5.12 0.78
N PRO A 153 -9.74 4.40 -0.25
CA PRO A 153 -9.16 5.04 -1.43
C PRO A 153 -10.15 6.07 -1.99
N PRO A 154 -9.68 7.24 -2.46
CA PRO A 154 -10.55 8.20 -3.11
C PRO A 154 -11.25 7.48 -4.27
N ALA A 155 -12.59 7.46 -4.24
CA ALA A 155 -13.37 6.91 -5.35
C ALA A 155 -12.89 7.59 -6.63
N PRO A 156 -12.48 6.88 -7.68
CA PRO A 156 -11.95 7.56 -8.84
C PRO A 156 -12.99 8.51 -9.43
N ASN A 157 -12.52 9.54 -10.15
CA ASN A 157 -13.41 10.27 -11.03
C ASN A 157 -13.90 9.25 -12.05
N HIS A 158 -15.16 8.84 -11.96
CA HIS A 158 -15.78 7.91 -12.89
C HIS A 158 -17.04 8.56 -13.45
N LEU A 159 -17.31 8.25 -14.70
CA LEU A 159 -18.61 8.47 -15.30
C LEU A 159 -19.54 7.36 -14.77
N ASP A 160 -20.75 7.68 -14.30
CA ASP A 160 -21.66 6.73 -13.61
C ASP A 160 -22.11 5.53 -14.48
N ALA A 161 -21.86 5.56 -15.79
CA ALA A 161 -22.06 4.40 -16.67
C ALA A 161 -20.69 3.80 -17.06
N PRO A 162 -20.21 2.72 -16.41
CA PRO A 162 -18.95 2.09 -16.78
C PRO A 162 -19.01 1.65 -18.24
N ARG A 163 -18.13 2.22 -19.06
CA ARG A 163 -17.97 1.92 -20.49
C ARG A 163 -16.87 0.90 -20.73
N ALA A 164 -16.27 0.35 -19.68
CA ALA A 164 -15.33 -0.74 -19.74
C ALA A 164 -15.43 -1.60 -18.48
N SER A 165 -15.05 -2.87 -18.57
CA SER A 165 -14.83 -3.73 -17.41
C SER A 165 -13.64 -4.65 -17.66
N ILE A 166 -13.04 -5.17 -16.59
CA ILE A 166 -11.96 -6.14 -16.67
C ILE A 166 -12.34 -7.43 -15.93
N ARG A 167 -11.87 -8.56 -16.45
CA ARG A 167 -11.94 -9.86 -15.77
C ARG A 167 -10.59 -10.57 -15.89
N ALA A 168 -10.29 -11.43 -14.92
CA ALA A 168 -9.18 -12.36 -14.98
C ALA A 168 -9.71 -13.79 -15.11
N VAL A 169 -9.34 -14.44 -16.22
CA VAL A 169 -9.67 -15.83 -16.48
C VAL A 169 -8.51 -16.69 -15.99
N ALA A 170 -8.80 -17.61 -15.08
CA ALA A 170 -7.80 -18.38 -14.36
C ALA A 170 -7.91 -19.87 -14.68
N THR A 171 -6.94 -20.40 -15.41
CA THR A 171 -6.94 -21.80 -15.88
C THR A 171 -5.72 -22.55 -15.34
N PRO A 172 -5.91 -23.69 -14.65
CA PRO A 172 -4.79 -24.55 -14.28
C PRO A 172 -4.15 -25.18 -15.52
N GLU A 173 -2.85 -24.97 -15.71
CA GLU A 173 -2.08 -25.57 -16.80
C GLU A 173 -0.91 -26.38 -16.23
N PRO A 174 -0.54 -27.53 -16.83
CA PRO A 174 0.58 -28.32 -16.36
C PRO A 174 1.90 -27.55 -16.53
N GLU A 175 2.63 -27.33 -15.44
CA GLU A 175 3.91 -26.60 -15.41
C GLU A 175 4.96 -27.28 -16.30
N ASN A 176 4.99 -28.62 -16.27
CA ASN A 176 5.85 -29.41 -17.13
C ASN A 176 5.26 -30.81 -17.32
N LYS A 177 5.42 -31.42 -18.50
CA LYS A 177 4.84 -32.74 -18.84
C LYS A 177 5.32 -33.90 -17.93
N LYS A 178 6.27 -33.65 -17.02
CA LYS A 178 6.90 -34.65 -16.16
C LYS A 178 6.49 -34.59 -14.68
N THR A 179 5.95 -33.46 -14.19
CA THR A 179 5.76 -33.24 -12.74
C THR A 179 4.31 -33.40 -12.27
N ASN A 180 3.33 -33.46 -13.18
CA ASN A 180 1.88 -33.45 -12.85
C ASN A 180 1.46 -32.30 -11.90
N LEU A 181 2.32 -31.31 -11.71
CA LEU A 181 2.06 -30.07 -11.00
C LEU A 181 1.61 -29.01 -12.01
N ASN A 182 0.77 -28.10 -11.56
CA ASN A 182 0.17 -27.08 -12.38
C ASN A 182 0.69 -25.69 -12.02
N THR A 183 0.66 -24.78 -12.97
CA THR A 183 0.69 -23.34 -12.76
C THR A 183 -0.72 -22.81 -12.97
N LEU A 184 -1.08 -21.71 -12.30
CA LEU A 184 -2.32 -21.02 -12.63
C LEU A 184 -2.02 -19.99 -13.72
N LYS A 185 -2.50 -20.21 -14.93
CA LYS A 185 -2.45 -19.23 -16.00
C LYS A 185 -3.59 -18.23 -15.80
N VAL A 186 -3.27 -16.94 -15.86
CA VAL A 186 -4.21 -15.83 -15.70
C VAL A 186 -4.20 -14.95 -16.94
N GLU A 187 -5.36 -14.84 -17.59
CA GLU A 187 -5.57 -14.02 -18.78
C GLU A 187 -6.49 -12.83 -18.46
N PHE A 188 -6.09 -11.62 -18.87
CA PHE A 188 -6.90 -10.43 -18.65
C PHE A 188 -7.77 -10.12 -19.85
N ILE A 189 -9.08 -10.00 -19.64
CA ILE A 189 -10.03 -9.65 -20.70
C ILE A 189 -10.70 -8.33 -20.33
N VAL A 190 -10.48 -7.31 -21.17
CA VAL A 190 -11.15 -6.01 -21.06
C VAL A 190 -12.33 -5.98 -22.04
N ARG A 191 -13.53 -5.73 -21.51
CA ARG A 191 -14.76 -5.54 -22.30
C ARG A 191 -15.02 -4.07 -22.51
N ARG A 192 -15.36 -3.65 -23.74
CA ARG A 192 -15.89 -2.30 -24.02
C ARG A 192 -17.12 -2.38 -24.94
N PRO A 193 -18.14 -1.51 -24.81
CA PRO A 193 -19.37 -1.56 -25.59
C PRO A 193 -19.16 -1.62 -27.11
N ARG A 194 -18.16 -0.91 -27.63
CA ARG A 194 -17.89 -0.84 -29.08
C ARG A 194 -17.04 -1.99 -29.60
N THR A 195 -16.09 -2.47 -28.81
CA THR A 195 -15.08 -3.44 -29.27
C THR A 195 -15.29 -4.86 -28.76
N GLY A 196 -16.24 -5.07 -27.84
CA GLY A 196 -16.45 -6.34 -27.16
C GLY A 196 -15.29 -6.71 -26.25
N ASP A 197 -15.17 -8.01 -25.99
CA ASP A 197 -14.13 -8.62 -25.16
C ASP A 197 -12.80 -8.67 -25.90
N ARG A 198 -11.73 -8.15 -25.29
CA ARG A 198 -10.37 -8.22 -25.82
C ARG A 198 -9.39 -8.68 -24.75
N LYS A 199 -8.59 -9.68 -25.09
CA LYS A 199 -7.43 -10.08 -24.29
C LYS A 199 -6.42 -8.92 -24.21
N LYS A 200 -5.88 -8.70 -23.01
CA LYS A 200 -4.89 -7.67 -22.71
C LYS A 200 -3.71 -8.30 -21.96
N SER A 201 -2.50 -7.94 -22.35
CA SER A 201 -1.30 -8.28 -21.58
C SER A 201 -1.06 -7.27 -20.47
N ILE A 202 -0.19 -7.59 -19.51
CA ILE A 202 0.19 -6.69 -18.41
C ILE A 202 0.76 -5.37 -18.95
N SER A 203 1.57 -5.40 -20.01
CA SER A 203 2.07 -4.17 -20.64
C SER A 203 0.95 -3.27 -21.15
N ASN A 204 -0.16 -3.86 -21.65
CA ASN A 204 -1.33 -3.06 -22.04
C ASN A 204 -2.04 -2.46 -20.81
N LEU A 205 -2.04 -3.16 -19.67
CA LEU A 205 -2.61 -2.64 -18.43
C LEU A 205 -1.75 -1.50 -17.85
N VAL A 206 -0.43 -1.63 -17.88
CA VAL A 206 0.51 -0.54 -17.53
C VAL A 206 0.30 0.66 -18.45
N ASP A 207 0.13 0.43 -19.76
CA ASP A 207 -0.21 1.50 -20.70
C ASP A 207 -1.54 2.20 -20.33
N LEU A 208 -2.54 1.47 -19.81
CA LEU A 208 -3.80 2.06 -19.38
C LEU A 208 -3.61 2.98 -18.16
N THR A 209 -2.79 2.58 -17.19
CA THR A 209 -2.55 3.40 -15.99
C THR A 209 -1.69 4.63 -16.28
N VAL A 210 -0.79 4.55 -17.27
CA VAL A 210 0.07 5.69 -17.69
C VAL A 210 -0.68 6.66 -18.62
N ARG A 211 -1.60 6.19 -19.47
CA ARG A 211 -2.29 7.01 -20.48
C ARG A 211 -3.55 7.67 -19.92
N ALA A 212 -3.34 8.72 -19.12
CA ALA A 212 -4.28 9.78 -18.72
C ALA A 212 -5.60 9.39 -18.01
N ALA A 213 -6.02 10.21 -17.04
CA ALA A 213 -7.20 10.05 -16.17
C ALA A 213 -8.50 9.64 -16.89
N HIS A 214 -8.68 10.01 -18.16
CA HIS A 214 -9.83 9.62 -18.97
C HIS A 214 -10.05 8.11 -19.15
N GLU A 215 -9.01 7.26 -19.07
CA GLU A 215 -9.19 5.80 -19.16
C GLU A 215 -9.73 5.22 -17.85
N GLN A 216 -9.28 5.76 -16.71
CA GLN A 216 -9.79 5.42 -15.39
C GLN A 216 -11.29 5.66 -15.28
N GLU A 217 -11.76 6.78 -15.85
CA GLU A 217 -13.17 7.19 -15.84
C GLU A 217 -14.11 6.17 -16.52
N LEU A 218 -13.58 5.26 -17.34
CA LEU A 218 -14.37 4.29 -18.11
C LEU A 218 -14.66 2.98 -17.34
N PHE A 219 -13.88 2.65 -16.32
CA PHE A 219 -14.01 1.40 -15.56
C PHE A 219 -14.78 1.62 -14.24
N PRO A 220 -15.45 0.60 -13.67
CA PRO A 220 -15.87 0.62 -12.27
C PRO A 220 -14.68 0.74 -11.32
N ALA A 221 -14.88 1.34 -10.14
CA ALA A 221 -13.83 1.49 -9.13
C ALA A 221 -13.14 0.16 -8.75
N PRO A 222 -13.88 -0.94 -8.47
CA PRO A 222 -13.23 -2.22 -8.14
C PRO A 222 -12.39 -2.78 -9.30
N ASP A 223 -12.79 -2.50 -10.55
CA ASP A 223 -12.11 -2.98 -11.74
C ASP A 223 -10.82 -2.19 -12.01
N TRP A 224 -10.84 -0.89 -11.72
CA TRP A 224 -9.65 -0.05 -11.82
C TRP A 224 -8.65 -0.35 -10.71
N GLU A 225 -9.11 -0.53 -9.47
CA GLU A 225 -8.28 -0.98 -8.35
C GLU A 225 -7.57 -2.31 -8.69
N PHE A 226 -8.29 -3.22 -9.32
CA PHE A 226 -7.71 -4.47 -9.81
C PHE A 226 -6.61 -4.25 -10.86
N ILE A 227 -6.81 -3.33 -11.81
CA ILE A 227 -5.79 -2.97 -12.81
C ILE A 227 -4.55 -2.39 -12.12
N GLU A 228 -4.72 -1.41 -11.23
CA GLU A 228 -3.62 -0.77 -10.49
C GLU A 228 -2.84 -1.79 -9.67
N TRP A 229 -3.56 -2.64 -8.92
CA TRP A 229 -2.93 -3.69 -8.13
C TRP A 229 -2.11 -4.66 -9.00
N ILE A 230 -2.62 -5.08 -10.17
CA ILE A 230 -1.84 -5.93 -11.09
C ILE A 230 -0.59 -5.21 -11.56
N THR A 231 -0.71 -3.94 -11.96
CA THR A 231 0.44 -3.18 -12.47
C THR A 231 1.49 -2.96 -11.38
N ASP A 232 1.09 -2.66 -10.15
CA ASP A 232 2.01 -2.42 -9.04
C ASP A 232 2.79 -3.67 -8.63
N HIS A 233 2.20 -4.85 -8.81
CA HIS A 233 2.77 -6.11 -8.33
C HIS A 233 3.46 -6.94 -9.41
N TYR A 234 3.07 -6.80 -10.68
CA TYR A 234 3.51 -7.67 -11.77
C TYR A 234 4.05 -6.92 -13.00
N ALA A 235 4.16 -5.58 -12.98
CA ALA A 235 4.68 -4.82 -14.13
C ALA A 235 6.12 -5.19 -14.52
N ASP A 236 6.96 -5.55 -13.55
CA ASP A 236 8.37 -5.88 -13.79
C ASP A 236 8.57 -7.34 -14.28
N GLU A 237 7.54 -8.18 -14.21
CA GLU A 237 7.63 -9.61 -14.57
C GLU A 237 7.50 -9.88 -16.10
N VAL A 238 7.43 -8.81 -16.91
CA VAL A 238 7.13 -8.88 -18.34
C VAL A 238 8.35 -9.29 -19.17
N ASN A 239 8.50 -10.60 -19.45
CA ASN A 239 9.45 -11.15 -20.42
C ASN A 239 8.80 -11.47 -21.79
N GLY A 240 7.91 -10.60 -22.27
CA GLY A 240 7.32 -10.71 -23.60
C GLY A 240 6.28 -11.82 -23.80
N ASP A 241 5.86 -12.50 -22.73
CA ASP A 241 4.67 -13.36 -22.74
C ASP A 241 3.41 -12.52 -22.44
N ASP A 242 2.31 -12.85 -23.11
CA ASP A 242 1.03 -12.15 -22.94
C ASP A 242 0.27 -12.61 -21.68
N ASP A 243 0.67 -13.75 -21.11
CA ASP A 243 -0.03 -14.46 -20.02
C ASP A 243 0.73 -14.41 -18.69
N LEU A 244 -0.02 -14.26 -17.59
CA LEU A 244 0.54 -14.28 -16.24
C LEU A 244 0.46 -15.71 -15.69
N HIS A 245 1.60 -16.28 -15.31
CA HIS A 245 1.66 -17.62 -14.72
C HIS A 245 1.98 -17.53 -13.22
N LEU A 246 1.01 -17.88 -12.38
CA LEU A 246 1.14 -17.82 -10.93
C LEU A 246 1.46 -19.19 -10.34
N THR A 247 2.51 -19.25 -9.53
CA THR A 247 2.88 -20.41 -8.72
C THR A 247 3.27 -20.00 -7.31
N GLY A 248 3.22 -20.93 -6.35
CA GLY A 248 3.67 -20.74 -4.97
C GLY A 248 3.25 -19.41 -4.34
N GLN A 249 4.24 -18.56 -4.04
CA GLN A 249 4.03 -17.26 -3.40
C GLN A 249 3.21 -16.28 -4.24
N GLN A 250 3.44 -16.19 -5.56
CA GLN A 250 2.72 -15.26 -6.42
C GLN A 250 1.23 -15.61 -6.47
N LEU A 251 0.93 -16.91 -6.56
CA LEU A 251 -0.44 -17.41 -6.50
C LEU A 251 -1.07 -17.12 -5.13
N LEU A 252 -0.36 -17.37 -4.04
CA LEU A 252 -0.88 -17.07 -2.72
C LEU A 252 -1.14 -15.57 -2.51
N GLN A 253 -0.23 -14.71 -2.94
CA GLN A 253 -0.39 -13.26 -2.81
C GLN A 253 -1.67 -12.79 -3.51
N TRP A 254 -1.95 -13.35 -4.68
CA TRP A 254 -3.20 -13.11 -5.38
C TRP A 254 -4.40 -13.60 -4.57
N LEU A 255 -4.40 -14.87 -4.15
CA LEU A 255 -5.52 -15.48 -3.43
C LEU A 255 -5.80 -14.78 -2.10
N ALA A 256 -4.76 -14.36 -1.37
CA ALA A 256 -4.92 -13.66 -0.10
C ALA A 256 -5.55 -12.27 -0.25
N HIS A 257 -5.44 -11.65 -1.42
CA HIS A 257 -6.01 -10.33 -1.70
C HIS A 257 -7.39 -10.46 -2.37
N TRP A 258 -7.51 -11.24 -3.44
CA TRP A 258 -8.70 -11.32 -4.29
C TRP A 258 -9.54 -12.60 -4.15
N GLY A 259 -9.13 -13.53 -3.28
CA GLY A 259 -9.68 -14.89 -3.23
C GLY A 259 -11.16 -15.01 -2.85
N ASP A 260 -11.76 -13.97 -2.29
CA ASP A 260 -13.20 -13.91 -2.00
C ASP A 260 -13.98 -12.96 -2.93
N GLU A 261 -13.30 -12.20 -3.80
CA GLU A 261 -13.90 -11.08 -4.55
C GLU A 261 -14.28 -11.41 -6.00
N SER A 262 -14.59 -12.68 -6.27
CA SER A 262 -15.04 -13.13 -7.60
C SER A 262 -14.05 -12.90 -8.76
N ARG A 263 -12.79 -12.52 -8.48
CA ARG A 263 -11.80 -12.10 -9.49
C ARG A 263 -11.12 -13.26 -10.21
N LEU A 264 -11.24 -14.49 -9.71
CA LEU A 264 -10.72 -15.69 -10.37
C LEU A 264 -11.89 -16.54 -10.86
N GLN A 265 -12.00 -16.70 -12.18
CA GLN A 265 -13.01 -17.55 -12.82
C GLN A 265 -12.38 -18.39 -13.94
N PRO A 266 -12.67 -19.69 -14.05
CA PRO A 266 -12.19 -20.53 -15.15
C PRO A 266 -12.75 -20.15 -16.52
N GLY A 267 -13.92 -19.50 -16.54
CA GLY A 267 -14.66 -19.10 -17.72
C GLY A 267 -15.82 -18.16 -17.38
N VAL A 268 -16.46 -17.58 -18.40
CA VAL A 268 -17.51 -16.53 -18.24
C VAL A 268 -18.76 -17.03 -17.52
N ASP A 269 -19.07 -18.32 -17.67
CA ASP A 269 -20.26 -18.96 -17.07
C ASP A 269 -19.87 -19.96 -15.95
N ASP A 270 -18.59 -20.04 -15.61
CA ASP A 270 -18.07 -21.00 -14.64
C ASP A 270 -18.12 -20.46 -13.20
N ALA A 271 -18.17 -21.38 -12.23
CA ALA A 271 -18.09 -21.04 -10.82
C ALA A 271 -16.75 -20.34 -10.50
N GLN A 272 -16.81 -19.41 -9.55
CA GLN A 272 -15.64 -18.66 -9.11
C GLN A 272 -14.68 -19.56 -8.33
N LEU A 273 -13.40 -19.25 -8.41
CA LEU A 273 -12.41 -19.88 -7.56
C LEU A 273 -12.32 -19.12 -6.24
N HIS A 274 -12.44 -19.84 -5.13
CA HIS A 274 -12.48 -19.28 -3.79
C HIS A 274 -11.21 -19.60 -3.01
N PHE A 275 -10.81 -18.72 -2.08
CA PHE A 275 -9.75 -19.01 -1.13
C PHE A 275 -10.09 -18.47 0.26
N HIS A 276 -10.33 -19.41 1.18
CA HIS A 276 -10.73 -19.10 2.54
C HIS A 276 -9.60 -19.35 3.57
N GLY A 277 -8.34 -19.47 3.12
CA GLY A 277 -7.20 -19.75 3.99
C GLY A 277 -7.19 -21.16 4.62
N GLN A 278 -8.03 -22.07 4.15
CA GLN A 278 -8.17 -23.38 4.78
C GLN A 278 -7.02 -24.35 4.43
N LEU A 279 -6.73 -25.28 5.35
CA LEU A 279 -5.71 -26.31 5.20
C LEU A 279 -6.33 -27.65 4.79
N VAL A 280 -5.67 -28.36 3.87
CA VAL A 280 -5.93 -29.77 3.59
C VAL A 280 -4.72 -30.59 4.00
N GLU A 281 -4.97 -31.77 4.57
CA GLU A 281 -3.89 -32.63 5.04
C GLU A 281 -3.72 -33.84 4.15
N LEU A 282 -2.47 -34.13 3.80
CA LEU A 282 -2.13 -35.37 3.11
C LEU A 282 -2.07 -36.53 4.12
N VAL A 283 -3.07 -37.42 4.08
CA VAL A 283 -3.19 -38.56 5.00
C VAL A 283 -3.02 -39.89 4.26
N PRO A 284 -2.50 -40.95 4.91
CA PRO A 284 -2.53 -42.29 4.33
C PRO A 284 -3.97 -42.78 4.17
N ALA A 285 -4.29 -43.39 3.02
CA ALA A 285 -5.62 -43.92 2.76
C ALA A 285 -6.00 -45.02 3.77
N LYS A 286 -7.21 -44.93 4.35
CA LYS A 286 -7.70 -45.95 5.31
C LYS A 286 -8.06 -47.26 4.61
N LYS A 287 -7.86 -48.35 5.35
CA LYS A 287 -8.00 -49.74 4.89
C LYS A 287 -9.47 -50.19 4.93
N ASN A 288 -10.19 -50.05 3.82
CA ASN A 288 -11.54 -50.62 3.70
C ASN A 288 -11.49 -52.01 3.04
N GLY A 289 -11.64 -53.07 3.85
CA GLY A 289 -12.04 -54.44 3.43
C GLY A 289 -11.25 -55.16 2.33
N LYS A 290 -10.54 -56.24 2.72
CA LYS A 290 -9.89 -57.32 1.91
C LYS A 290 -9.02 -56.98 0.67
N ALA A 291 -8.94 -55.74 0.21
CA ALA A 291 -7.90 -55.27 -0.71
C ALA A 291 -7.21 -54.06 -0.09
N ALA A 292 -5.88 -54.04 -0.07
CA ALA A 292 -5.13 -52.90 0.44
C ALA A 292 -5.26 -51.74 -0.55
N SER A 293 -6.02 -50.69 -0.21
CA SER A 293 -5.82 -49.37 -0.82
C SER A 293 -4.49 -48.83 -0.28
N GLN A 294 -3.40 -49.09 -1.02
CA GLN A 294 -2.11 -48.46 -0.79
C GLN A 294 -2.14 -47.10 -1.50
N GLY A 295 -1.94 -45.99 -0.77
CA GLY A 295 -1.93 -44.63 -1.34
C GLY A 295 -2.15 -43.52 -0.31
N HIS A 296 -2.11 -42.26 -0.74
CA HIS A 296 -2.44 -41.08 0.06
C HIS A 296 -3.77 -40.46 -0.41
N GLN A 297 -4.44 -39.74 0.48
CA GLN A 297 -5.67 -38.98 0.24
C GLN A 297 -5.55 -37.59 0.87
N LEU A 298 -6.37 -36.65 0.44
CA LEU A 298 -6.50 -35.34 1.07
C LEU A 298 -7.64 -35.38 2.07
N ARG A 299 -7.39 -34.99 3.32
CA ARG A 299 -8.42 -34.72 4.30
C ARG A 299 -8.76 -33.23 4.27
N LEU A 300 -10.00 -32.92 3.88
CA LEU A 300 -10.56 -31.57 3.88
C LEU A 300 -10.90 -31.10 5.31
N PRO A 301 -11.05 -29.78 5.55
CA PRO A 301 -11.40 -29.21 6.86
C PRO A 301 -12.70 -29.75 7.46
N ASP A 302 -13.67 -30.12 6.61
CA ASP A 302 -14.95 -30.70 7.00
C ASP A 302 -14.85 -32.20 7.35
N GLY A 303 -13.66 -32.77 7.27
CA GLY A 303 -13.36 -34.18 7.56
C GLY A 303 -13.56 -35.13 6.37
N ARG A 304 -14.01 -34.64 5.19
CA ARG A 304 -14.08 -35.48 3.98
C ARG A 304 -12.68 -35.89 3.52
N GLU A 305 -12.54 -37.15 3.12
CA GLU A 305 -11.30 -37.68 2.51
C GLU A 305 -11.51 -37.79 0.99
N VAL A 306 -10.65 -37.09 0.22
CA VAL A 306 -10.72 -36.92 -1.23
C VAL A 306 -9.49 -37.57 -1.87
N ALA A 307 -9.67 -38.23 -3.03
CA ALA A 307 -8.55 -38.85 -3.74
C ALA A 307 -7.64 -37.79 -4.37
N LEU A 308 -6.32 -38.04 -4.45
CA LEU A 308 -5.38 -37.08 -5.08
C LEU A 308 -5.76 -36.75 -6.53
N THR A 309 -6.40 -37.66 -7.25
CA THR A 309 -6.84 -37.45 -8.64
C THR A 309 -8.01 -36.48 -8.79
N GLN A 310 -8.70 -36.15 -7.69
CA GLN A 310 -9.79 -35.18 -7.66
C GLN A 310 -9.31 -33.77 -7.28
N ALA A 311 -7.99 -33.60 -7.14
CA ALA A 311 -7.37 -32.37 -6.71
C ALA A 311 -6.31 -31.92 -7.72
N THR A 312 -6.23 -30.61 -7.94
CA THR A 312 -5.23 -29.99 -8.81
C THR A 312 -4.14 -29.37 -7.94
N PHE A 313 -2.94 -29.94 -8.01
CA PHE A 313 -1.79 -29.47 -7.23
C PHE A 313 -1.00 -28.43 -8.01
N PHE A 314 -0.63 -27.34 -7.34
CA PHE A 314 0.14 -26.26 -7.94
C PHE A 314 1.61 -26.35 -7.57
N ALA A 315 2.45 -25.96 -8.52
CA ALA A 315 3.89 -25.82 -8.34
C ALA A 315 4.24 -24.62 -7.44
N GLY A 316 5.49 -24.59 -7.00
CA GLY A 316 5.99 -23.57 -6.08
C GLY A 316 5.68 -23.85 -4.61
N ARG A 317 6.16 -22.96 -3.74
CA ARG A 317 5.91 -23.00 -2.29
C ARG A 317 5.32 -21.69 -1.77
N PRO A 318 4.37 -21.73 -0.82
CA PRO A 318 3.75 -22.95 -0.26
C PRO A 318 2.92 -23.71 -1.30
N THR A 319 2.78 -25.02 -1.12
CA THR A 319 2.02 -25.86 -2.07
C THR A 319 0.54 -25.59 -1.89
N LEU A 320 -0.11 -25.14 -2.96
CA LEU A 320 -1.55 -24.90 -3.01
C LEU A 320 -2.24 -26.02 -3.79
N VAL A 321 -3.48 -26.30 -3.41
CA VAL A 321 -4.30 -27.36 -4.00
C VAL A 321 -5.68 -26.82 -4.25
N LEU A 322 -6.17 -26.96 -5.48
CA LEU A 322 -7.55 -26.68 -5.83
C LEU A 322 -8.34 -27.98 -5.76
N VAL A 323 -9.40 -27.99 -4.95
CA VAL A 323 -10.37 -29.08 -4.87
C VAL A 323 -11.73 -28.48 -5.17
N GLU A 324 -12.40 -29.00 -6.20
CA GLU A 324 -13.64 -28.41 -6.74
C GLU A 324 -13.38 -26.96 -7.20
N ASP A 325 -13.93 -25.97 -6.50
CA ASP A 325 -13.80 -24.53 -6.76
C ASP A 325 -12.96 -23.80 -5.70
N SER A 326 -12.41 -24.52 -4.73
CA SER A 326 -11.79 -23.92 -3.54
C SER A 326 -10.30 -24.24 -3.45
N PHE A 327 -9.48 -23.21 -3.26
CA PHE A 327 -8.05 -23.33 -2.99
C PHE A 327 -7.79 -23.60 -1.51
N TYR A 328 -6.85 -24.51 -1.26
CA TYR A 328 -6.39 -24.90 0.06
C TYR A 328 -4.87 -24.93 0.13
N PHE A 329 -4.33 -24.74 1.33
CA PHE A 329 -2.93 -25.05 1.61
C PHE A 329 -2.74 -26.55 1.79
N LEU A 330 -1.77 -27.14 1.08
CA LEU A 330 -1.36 -28.50 1.36
C LEU A 330 -0.46 -28.53 2.59
N ARG A 331 -1.02 -29.06 3.67
CA ARG A 331 -0.30 -29.33 4.89
C ARG A 331 0.56 -30.61 4.76
N ASN A 332 1.70 -30.61 5.44
CA ASN A 332 2.70 -31.69 5.39
C ASN A 332 3.17 -31.98 3.95
N SER A 333 3.22 -30.95 3.09
CA SER A 333 3.60 -31.10 1.69
C SER A 333 5.01 -31.70 1.56
N PRO A 334 5.17 -32.88 0.93
CA PRO A 334 6.49 -33.50 0.73
C PRO A 334 7.30 -32.71 -0.31
N PRO A 335 8.61 -32.99 -0.48
CA PRO A 335 9.40 -32.35 -1.53
C PRO A 335 8.73 -32.49 -2.91
N ALA A 336 8.81 -31.46 -3.75
CA ALA A 336 8.06 -31.38 -5.02
C ALA A 336 8.25 -32.62 -5.92
N LYS A 337 9.46 -33.20 -5.95
CA LYS A 337 9.76 -34.44 -6.70
C LYS A 337 9.02 -35.66 -6.17
N GLN A 338 8.80 -35.74 -4.86
CA GLN A 338 8.06 -36.82 -4.21
C GLN A 338 6.55 -36.61 -4.36
N LEU A 339 6.07 -35.37 -4.20
CA LEU A 339 4.68 -35.02 -4.46
C LEU A 339 4.28 -35.38 -5.90
N ALA A 340 5.09 -34.96 -6.88
CA ALA A 340 4.91 -35.28 -8.29
C ALA A 340 4.80 -36.79 -8.55
N LYS A 341 5.60 -37.61 -7.86
CA LYS A 341 5.52 -39.07 -7.94
C LYS A 341 4.23 -39.62 -7.35
N TRP A 342 3.80 -39.11 -6.20
CA TRP A 342 2.55 -39.53 -5.56
C TRP A 342 1.31 -39.13 -6.36
N ILE A 343 1.36 -38.01 -7.08
CA ILE A 343 0.29 -37.61 -8.00
C ILE A 343 0.30 -38.51 -9.25
N ALA A 344 1.48 -38.81 -9.81
CA ALA A 344 1.62 -39.66 -10.99
C ALA A 344 1.26 -41.12 -10.75
N ASP A 345 1.60 -41.64 -9.57
CA ASP A 345 1.25 -42.98 -9.11
C ASP A 345 0.69 -42.89 -7.68
N PRO A 346 -0.64 -42.69 -7.55
CA PRO A 346 -1.34 -42.62 -6.27
C PRO A 346 -1.21 -43.90 -5.43
N THR A 347 -0.76 -45.00 -6.04
CA THR A 347 -0.53 -46.28 -5.36
C THR A 347 0.93 -46.49 -4.93
N SER A 348 1.82 -45.57 -5.30
CA SER A 348 3.24 -45.68 -4.95
C SER A 348 3.45 -45.49 -3.45
N THR A 349 4.09 -46.49 -2.86
CA THR A 349 4.44 -46.51 -1.44
C THR A 349 5.63 -45.57 -1.20
N PRO A 350 5.76 -44.91 -0.03
CA PRO A 350 7.07 -44.46 0.41
C PRO A 350 8.00 -45.69 0.45
N ALA A 351 9.24 -45.53 -0.01
CA ALA A 351 10.26 -46.49 0.38
C ALA A 351 10.25 -46.51 1.91
N LYS A 352 9.89 -47.66 2.51
CA LYS A 352 9.93 -47.85 3.96
C LYS A 352 11.25 -47.27 4.47
N ALA A 353 11.20 -46.19 5.24
CA ALA A 353 12.20 -45.97 6.26
C ALA A 353 12.26 -47.29 7.03
N LYS A 354 13.41 -47.96 6.97
CA LYS A 354 13.60 -49.27 7.62
C LYS A 354 13.38 -49.05 9.11
N SER A 355 12.16 -49.31 9.60
CA SER A 355 11.93 -49.48 11.02
C SER A 355 12.68 -50.75 11.43
N SER A 356 13.91 -50.61 11.89
CA SER A 356 14.62 -51.70 12.54
C SER A 356 14.03 -51.89 13.95
N ALA A 357 12.80 -52.38 14.03
CA ALA A 357 12.24 -52.88 15.27
C ALA A 357 12.77 -54.30 15.51
N LYS A 358 14.04 -54.40 15.90
CA LYS A 358 14.49 -55.48 16.78
C LYS A 358 14.58 -54.87 18.17
N THR A 359 13.57 -55.16 18.98
CA THR A 359 13.53 -54.87 20.41
C THR A 359 14.72 -55.57 21.08
N LYS A 360 15.84 -54.86 21.22
CA LYS A 360 16.86 -55.18 22.21
C LYS A 360 16.55 -54.35 23.44
N LYS A 361 16.39 -55.07 24.55
CA LYS A 361 16.09 -54.58 25.89
C LYS A 361 17.27 -53.73 26.38
N GLY A 362 16.97 -52.49 26.75
CA GLY A 362 17.91 -51.43 27.13
C GLY A 362 17.69 -50.22 26.22
N ALA A 363 16.73 -49.36 26.54
CA ALA A 363 16.47 -48.16 25.76
C ALA A 363 17.67 -47.21 25.90
N PRO A 364 18.41 -46.92 24.82
CA PRO A 364 19.41 -45.87 24.87
C PRO A 364 18.72 -44.52 25.04
N GLU A 365 19.35 -43.61 25.79
CA GLU A 365 18.92 -42.22 25.94
C GLU A 365 18.82 -41.60 24.54
N MET A 366 17.62 -41.19 24.12
CA MET A 366 17.38 -40.66 22.79
C MET A 366 17.48 -39.14 22.83
N ALA A 367 18.25 -38.55 21.92
CA ALA A 367 18.31 -37.10 21.80
C ALA A 367 17.07 -36.56 21.06
N THR A 368 16.52 -35.45 21.56
CA THR A 368 15.41 -34.71 20.94
C THR A 368 15.89 -33.36 20.42
N LEU A 369 15.36 -32.93 19.28
CA LEU A 369 15.66 -31.61 18.72
C LEU A 369 14.52 -30.63 19.01
N VAL A 370 14.85 -29.54 19.68
CA VAL A 370 13.94 -28.43 19.94
C VAL A 370 14.35 -27.23 19.10
N ALA A 371 13.39 -26.62 18.41
CA ALA A 371 13.57 -25.35 17.72
C ALA A 371 12.85 -24.25 18.51
N VAL A 372 13.64 -23.37 19.13
CA VAL A 372 13.16 -22.20 19.86
C VAL A 372 13.00 -21.05 18.86
N ALA A 373 11.84 -20.43 18.85
CA ALA A 373 11.41 -19.46 17.88
C ALA A 373 11.03 -18.16 18.58
N THR A 374 11.87 -17.13 18.45
CA THR A 374 11.68 -15.84 19.10
C THR A 374 11.50 -14.76 18.04
N PRO A 375 10.42 -13.98 18.07
CA PRO A 375 10.31 -12.82 17.20
C PRO A 375 11.37 -11.78 17.58
N GLU A 376 12.08 -11.25 16.58
CA GLU A 376 13.10 -10.22 16.74
C GLU A 376 12.87 -9.12 15.71
N ALA A 377 13.10 -7.86 16.08
CA ALA A 377 12.94 -6.76 15.14
C ALA A 377 13.91 -6.91 13.96
N GLU A 378 13.42 -6.68 12.74
CA GLU A 378 14.22 -6.81 11.50
C GLU A 378 15.43 -5.86 11.50
N GLU A 379 15.24 -4.66 12.07
CA GLU A 379 16.26 -3.66 12.32
C GLU A 379 16.01 -3.03 13.70
N PRO A 380 17.01 -2.39 14.35
CA PRO A 380 16.87 -1.83 15.71
C PRO A 380 15.69 -0.86 15.91
N ASP A 381 15.24 -0.20 14.83
CA ASP A 381 14.13 0.75 14.84
C ASP A 381 12.90 0.26 14.03
N SER A 382 12.89 -1.01 13.61
CA SER A 382 11.77 -1.59 12.85
C SER A 382 10.67 -2.09 13.77
N SER A 383 9.42 -1.76 13.43
CA SER A 383 8.24 -2.32 14.10
C SER A 383 7.85 -3.69 13.53
N LEU A 384 8.50 -4.13 12.45
CA LEU A 384 8.29 -5.44 11.84
C LEU A 384 9.37 -6.42 12.31
N HIS A 385 8.98 -7.68 12.43
CA HIS A 385 9.80 -8.72 13.02
C HIS A 385 10.21 -9.77 11.99
N GLN A 386 11.32 -10.44 12.26
CA GLN A 386 11.69 -11.72 11.69
C GLN A 386 11.60 -12.78 12.80
N LEU A 387 11.36 -14.03 12.42
CA LEU A 387 11.35 -15.13 13.38
C LEU A 387 12.76 -15.71 13.48
N LYS A 388 13.45 -15.45 14.58
CA LYS A 388 14.73 -16.09 14.89
C LYS A 388 14.49 -17.51 15.40
N ILE A 389 15.19 -18.47 14.81
CA ILE A 389 15.13 -19.88 15.16
C ILE A 389 16.50 -20.35 15.67
N GLU A 390 16.49 -20.83 16.91
CA GLU A 390 17.63 -21.45 17.58
C GLU A 390 17.36 -22.95 17.78
N PHE A 391 18.29 -23.79 17.35
CA PHE A 391 18.15 -25.24 17.49
C PHE A 391 18.90 -25.74 18.72
N TYR A 392 18.24 -26.53 19.56
CA TYR A 392 18.81 -27.15 20.75
C TYR A 392 18.65 -28.66 20.69
N LEU A 393 19.75 -29.39 20.71
CA LEU A 393 19.74 -30.83 20.91
C LEU A 393 19.74 -31.12 22.41
N GLN A 394 18.70 -31.80 22.89
CA GLN A 394 18.49 -32.16 24.29
C GLN A 394 18.68 -33.67 24.51
N THR A 395 19.32 -33.99 25.63
CA THR A 395 19.46 -35.32 26.24
C THR A 395 19.07 -35.17 27.72
N GLU A 396 18.87 -36.24 28.49
CA GLU A 396 18.49 -36.15 29.91
C GLU A 396 19.53 -35.38 30.75
N SER A 397 20.79 -35.33 30.28
CA SER A 397 21.90 -34.70 31.01
C SER A 397 22.49 -33.44 30.37
N THR A 398 22.25 -33.20 29.07
CA THR A 398 22.89 -32.07 28.36
C THR A 398 21.97 -31.40 27.34
N GLN A 399 22.12 -30.08 27.22
CA GLN A 399 21.48 -29.26 26.21
C GLN A 399 22.55 -28.49 25.43
N ARG A 400 22.52 -28.58 24.09
CA ARG A 400 23.52 -27.93 23.23
C ARG A 400 22.86 -27.21 22.07
N LYS A 401 23.18 -25.92 21.90
CA LYS A 401 22.78 -25.13 20.72
C LYS A 401 23.50 -25.64 19.47
N ARG A 402 22.77 -25.70 18.34
CA ARG A 402 23.25 -26.14 17.03
C ARG A 402 22.86 -25.12 15.96
N SER A 403 23.73 -24.91 14.98
CA SER A 403 23.37 -24.19 13.74
C SER A 403 22.92 -25.17 12.66
N VAL A 404 22.23 -24.69 11.62
CA VAL A 404 21.77 -25.53 10.49
C VAL A 404 22.94 -26.26 9.81
N ALA A 405 24.09 -25.59 9.66
CA ALA A 405 25.30 -26.22 9.12
C ALA A 405 25.85 -27.36 10.00
N GLN A 406 25.63 -27.31 11.32
CA GLN A 406 25.98 -28.40 12.23
C GLN A 406 24.95 -29.54 12.15
N LEU A 407 23.66 -29.21 12.01
CA LEU A 407 22.60 -30.20 11.78
C LEU A 407 22.82 -30.98 10.47
N ALA A 408 23.25 -30.31 9.39
CA ALA A 408 23.57 -30.94 8.11
C ALA A 408 24.75 -31.93 8.17
N LYS A 409 25.63 -31.80 9.18
CA LYS A 409 26.71 -32.77 9.41
C LYS A 409 26.21 -34.04 10.12
N LEU A 410 25.11 -33.94 10.88
CA LEU A 410 24.48 -35.08 11.56
C LEU A 410 23.76 -36.01 10.57
N THR A 411 23.28 -35.49 9.44
CA THR A 411 22.65 -36.29 8.37
C THR A 411 23.67 -36.98 7.45
N ASN A 412 24.82 -36.33 7.21
CA ASN A 412 25.84 -36.79 6.26
C ASN A 412 26.91 -37.74 6.85
N LYS A 413 27.00 -37.89 8.17
CA LYS A 413 27.95 -38.81 8.82
C LYS A 413 27.23 -39.76 9.77
N ALA A 414 27.80 -40.96 9.91
CA ALA A 414 27.76 -41.71 11.17
C ALA A 414 28.53 -40.91 12.23
N ALA A 415 28.04 -39.71 12.54
CA ALA A 415 28.57 -38.90 13.62
C ALA A 415 28.27 -39.66 14.90
N VAL A 416 29.33 -40.07 15.57
CA VAL A 416 29.28 -40.64 16.91
C VAL A 416 28.89 -39.50 17.84
N GLU A 417 27.58 -39.23 17.96
CA GLU A 417 27.03 -38.66 19.18
C GLU A 417 26.72 -39.82 20.13
N ASP A 418 26.87 -39.57 21.43
CA ASP A 418 26.68 -40.58 22.49
C ASP A 418 25.23 -41.10 22.58
N ALA A 419 24.27 -40.46 21.88
CA ALA A 419 22.84 -40.73 21.92
C ALA A 419 22.19 -40.77 20.51
N PRO A 420 21.37 -41.79 20.18
CA PRO A 420 20.58 -41.83 18.94
C PRO A 420 19.46 -40.76 18.90
N ILE A 421 19.28 -40.09 17.75
CA ILE A 421 18.24 -39.06 17.53
C ILE A 421 16.89 -39.71 17.20
N GLN A 422 15.78 -39.13 17.69
CA GLN A 422 14.43 -39.59 17.37
C GLN A 422 14.16 -39.60 15.85
N PRO A 423 13.45 -40.62 15.31
CA PRO A 423 13.16 -40.69 13.88
C PRO A 423 12.44 -39.46 13.31
N ALA A 424 11.47 -38.91 14.05
CA ALA A 424 10.74 -37.71 13.63
C ALA A 424 11.67 -36.47 13.59
N ASP A 425 12.61 -36.36 14.52
CA ASP A 425 13.58 -35.26 14.56
C ASP A 425 14.62 -35.39 13.45
N ARG A 426 14.93 -36.62 13.01
CA ARG A 426 15.80 -36.85 11.86
C ARG A 426 15.16 -36.39 10.56
N GLU A 427 13.87 -36.69 10.33
CA GLU A 427 13.12 -36.19 9.17
C GLU A 427 13.07 -34.66 9.18
N PHE A 428 12.86 -34.07 10.36
CA PHE A 428 12.89 -32.62 10.53
C PHE A 428 14.28 -32.01 10.22
N ILE A 429 15.36 -32.61 10.71
CA ILE A 429 16.73 -32.15 10.39
C ILE A 429 16.98 -32.23 8.89
N GLU A 430 16.63 -33.34 8.24
CA GLU A 430 16.78 -33.52 6.79
C GLU A 430 16.00 -32.44 6.03
N TRP A 431 14.75 -32.16 6.43
CA TRP A 431 13.95 -31.10 5.82
C TRP A 431 14.54 -29.70 6.03
N VAL A 432 14.92 -29.33 7.27
CA VAL A 432 15.49 -28.00 7.55
C VAL A 432 16.80 -27.79 6.78
N THR A 433 17.64 -28.82 6.73
CA THR A 433 18.93 -28.74 6.05
C THR A 433 18.80 -28.74 4.53
N ASP A 434 17.80 -29.42 3.96
CA ASP A 434 17.52 -29.37 2.52
C ASP A 434 16.93 -28.02 2.10
N GLN A 435 16.10 -27.40 2.96
CA GLN A 435 15.38 -26.18 2.61
C GLN A 435 16.15 -24.89 2.95
N PHE A 436 16.92 -24.85 4.06
CA PHE A 436 17.49 -23.60 4.59
C PHE A 436 19.02 -23.60 4.73
N ALA A 437 19.74 -24.59 4.17
CA ALA A 437 21.19 -24.66 4.34
C ALA A 437 21.96 -23.51 3.65
N GLU A 438 21.42 -22.92 2.59
CA GLU A 438 22.05 -21.77 1.92
C GLU A 438 21.78 -20.45 2.65
N GLU A 439 20.65 -20.37 3.35
CA GLU A 439 20.15 -19.16 4.02
C GLU A 439 20.65 -19.06 5.46
N ALA A 440 20.88 -20.20 6.10
CA ALA A 440 21.51 -20.27 7.40
C ALA A 440 23.02 -20.01 7.27
N GLY A 441 23.45 -18.83 7.70
CA GLY A 441 24.88 -18.50 7.84
C GLY A 441 25.60 -19.37 8.88
N LYS A 442 26.65 -18.81 9.53
CA LYS A 442 27.33 -19.53 10.63
C LYS A 442 26.53 -19.57 11.93
N ASP A 443 25.50 -18.73 12.03
CA ASP A 443 24.78 -18.38 13.25
C ASP A 443 23.32 -18.87 13.21
N ASP A 444 22.40 -18.12 13.84
CA ASP A 444 20.98 -18.46 13.96
C ASP A 444 20.23 -18.29 12.63
N LEU A 445 19.11 -19.01 12.47
CA LEU A 445 18.27 -18.94 11.29
C LEU A 445 17.21 -17.86 11.49
N TYR A 446 17.12 -16.89 10.59
CA TYR A 446 16.08 -15.85 10.62
C TYR A 446 15.11 -16.09 9.48
N LEU A 447 13.82 -16.15 9.79
CA LEU A 447 12.76 -16.38 8.81
C LEU A 447 11.84 -15.17 8.71
N SER A 448 11.51 -14.77 7.49
CA SER A 448 10.53 -13.73 7.19
C SER A 448 9.75 -14.10 5.92
N GLY A 449 8.62 -13.44 5.67
CA GLY A 449 7.81 -13.63 4.46
C GLY A 449 7.63 -15.09 4.03
N GLN A 450 8.15 -15.42 2.84
CA GLN A 450 8.04 -16.74 2.23
C GLN A 450 8.72 -17.85 3.06
N GLN A 451 9.91 -17.59 3.62
CA GLN A 451 10.66 -18.59 4.38
C GLN A 451 9.93 -18.98 5.67
N LEU A 452 9.37 -17.98 6.36
CA LEU A 452 8.56 -18.20 7.55
C LEU A 452 7.29 -18.99 7.19
N LEU A 453 6.59 -18.58 6.14
CA LEU A 453 5.38 -19.27 5.70
C LEU A 453 5.65 -20.72 5.30
N GLN A 454 6.75 -20.98 4.61
CA GLN A 454 7.14 -22.33 4.23
C GLN A 454 7.33 -23.23 5.46
N TRP A 455 7.90 -22.70 6.53
CA TRP A 455 7.99 -23.41 7.81
C TRP A 455 6.61 -23.66 8.42
N LEU A 456 5.79 -22.62 8.54
CA LEU A 456 4.48 -22.70 9.17
C LEU A 456 3.55 -23.66 8.43
N ALA A 457 3.53 -23.65 7.10
CA ALA A 457 2.70 -24.55 6.30
C ALA A 457 3.09 -26.02 6.45
N HIS A 458 4.37 -26.31 6.74
CA HIS A 458 4.86 -27.68 6.89
C HIS A 458 4.78 -28.18 8.34
N TRP A 459 5.09 -27.34 9.34
CA TRP A 459 5.21 -27.75 10.75
C TRP A 459 4.20 -27.07 11.71
N GLY A 460 3.19 -26.37 11.18
CA GLY A 460 2.33 -25.44 11.92
C GLY A 460 1.49 -25.98 13.09
N GLU A 461 1.10 -27.26 13.10
CA GLU A 461 0.28 -27.83 14.20
C GLU A 461 1.08 -28.77 15.12
N GLU A 462 2.13 -29.42 14.61
CA GLU A 462 3.09 -30.17 15.45
C GLU A 462 4.08 -29.23 16.16
N SER A 463 4.02 -27.96 15.80
CA SER A 463 4.62 -26.78 16.42
C SER A 463 6.03 -27.03 16.92
N ARG A 464 6.92 -27.39 15.98
CA ARG A 464 8.38 -27.33 16.13
C ARG A 464 8.90 -25.88 16.27
N LEU A 465 8.09 -24.97 16.82
CA LEU A 465 8.39 -23.58 17.11
C LEU A 465 7.99 -23.32 18.56
N GLN A 466 8.96 -23.34 19.46
CA GLN A 466 8.74 -23.06 20.88
C GLN A 466 9.14 -21.61 21.19
N PRO A 467 8.29 -20.77 21.79
CA PRO A 467 8.68 -19.40 22.18
C PRO A 467 9.85 -19.41 23.17
N ALA A 468 9.84 -20.40 24.07
CA ALA A 468 10.94 -20.76 24.94
C ALA A 468 10.79 -22.25 25.28
N LEU A 469 11.85 -22.85 25.84
CA LEU A 469 11.91 -24.28 26.15
C LEU A 469 10.76 -24.77 27.05
N ASP A 470 10.20 -23.89 27.89
CA ASP A 470 9.17 -24.21 28.88
C ASP A 470 7.78 -23.65 28.55
N LEU A 471 7.60 -23.05 27.35
CA LEU A 471 6.36 -22.40 26.95
C LEU A 471 5.58 -23.21 25.90
N PRO A 472 4.24 -23.05 25.82
CA PRO A 472 3.44 -23.69 24.79
C PRO A 472 3.90 -23.27 23.39
N GLN A 473 3.89 -24.22 22.47
CA GLN A 473 4.42 -24.02 21.13
C GLN A 473 3.54 -23.07 20.30
N HIS A 474 4.16 -22.35 19.37
CA HIS A 474 3.45 -21.52 18.40
C HIS A 474 2.75 -22.36 17.33
N ARG A 475 1.51 -22.01 17.00
CA ARG A 475 0.64 -22.75 16.08
C ARG A 475 0.35 -21.95 14.82
N PHE A 476 0.07 -22.65 13.73
CA PHE A 476 -0.41 -22.06 12.49
C PHE A 476 -1.54 -22.92 11.91
N LEU A 477 -2.71 -22.30 11.78
CA LEU A 477 -3.95 -22.96 11.34
C LEU A 477 -4.44 -22.44 9.98
N GLY A 478 -3.62 -21.66 9.27
CA GLY A 478 -4.00 -21.05 7.97
C GLY A 478 -5.04 -19.93 8.07
N GLN A 479 -5.46 -19.58 9.28
CA GLN A 479 -6.55 -18.64 9.52
C GLN A 479 -6.21 -17.21 9.08
N LEU A 480 -7.22 -16.50 8.59
CA LEU A 480 -7.15 -15.09 8.18
C LEU A 480 -7.60 -14.18 9.33
N THR A 481 -6.86 -13.10 9.54
CA THR A 481 -7.27 -11.97 10.40
C THR A 481 -7.24 -10.69 9.56
N GLU A 482 -8.01 -9.69 9.96
CA GLU A 482 -8.05 -8.39 9.29
C GLU A 482 -7.87 -7.25 10.28
N LEU A 483 -7.43 -6.09 9.79
CA LEU A 483 -7.39 -4.86 10.58
C LEU A 483 -8.78 -4.22 10.58
N SER A 484 -9.46 -4.26 11.72
CA SER A 484 -10.75 -3.62 11.95
C SER A 484 -10.53 -2.19 12.46
N PRO A 485 -11.13 -1.16 11.85
CA PRO A 485 -11.04 0.22 12.33
C PRO A 485 -11.64 0.35 13.73
N SER A 486 -11.00 1.13 14.60
CA SER A 486 -11.43 1.31 15.99
C SER A 486 -11.10 2.71 16.50
N LEU A 487 -11.94 3.22 17.40
CA LEU A 487 -11.76 4.52 18.04
C LEU A 487 -11.48 4.31 19.54
N ARG A 488 -10.35 4.81 20.02
CA ARG A 488 -9.96 4.71 21.43
C ARG A 488 -9.80 6.08 22.08
N ASN A 489 -10.38 6.22 23.26
CA ASN A 489 -10.15 7.37 24.15
C ASN A 489 -8.80 7.20 24.86
N GLY A 490 -7.84 8.08 24.55
CA GLY A 490 -6.60 8.19 25.32
C GLY A 490 -6.72 9.17 26.48
N THR A 491 -5.62 9.35 27.22
CA THR A 491 -5.50 10.32 28.33
C THR A 491 -5.51 11.80 27.91
N ALA A 492 -5.48 12.12 26.62
CA ALA A 492 -5.44 13.50 26.14
C ALA A 492 -6.34 13.81 24.93
N ASP A 493 -6.63 12.85 24.05
CA ASP A 493 -7.53 13.01 22.89
C ASP A 493 -8.06 11.64 22.40
N LEU A 494 -9.24 11.63 21.77
CA LEU A 494 -9.78 10.47 21.06
C LEU A 494 -8.99 10.25 19.75
N ALA A 495 -8.60 9.01 19.48
CA ALA A 495 -7.76 8.69 18.34
C ALA A 495 -8.26 7.45 17.59
N PHE A 496 -8.07 7.50 16.28
CA PHE A 496 -8.22 6.36 15.39
C PHE A 496 -7.06 5.38 15.55
N THR A 497 -7.40 4.10 15.57
CA THR A 497 -6.49 2.97 15.65
C THR A 497 -7.12 1.76 14.95
N HIS A 498 -6.41 0.62 14.95
CA HIS A 498 -6.95 -0.65 14.48
C HIS A 498 -6.93 -1.71 15.58
N GLN A 499 -7.85 -2.66 15.47
CA GLN A 499 -7.81 -3.93 16.19
C GLN A 499 -7.67 -5.08 15.19
N LEU A 500 -7.14 -6.21 15.65
CA LEU A 500 -7.14 -7.43 14.87
C LEU A 500 -8.48 -8.11 15.04
N ARG A 501 -9.25 -8.25 13.96
CA ARG A 501 -10.45 -9.08 13.97
C ARG A 501 -10.07 -10.50 13.62
N LEU A 502 -10.26 -11.39 14.58
CA LEU A 502 -9.97 -12.82 14.45
C LEU A 502 -11.10 -13.53 13.69
N PRO A 503 -10.88 -14.77 13.18
CA PRO A 503 -11.88 -15.51 12.41
C PRO A 503 -13.20 -15.78 13.13
N ASP A 504 -13.18 -15.81 14.47
CA ASP A 504 -14.36 -16.01 15.33
C ASP A 504 -15.14 -14.70 15.57
N GLY A 505 -14.68 -13.58 15.00
CA GLY A 505 -15.23 -12.25 15.20
C GLY A 505 -14.70 -11.52 16.44
N THR A 506 -13.83 -12.16 17.24
CA THR A 506 -13.22 -11.53 18.41
C THR A 506 -12.24 -10.43 17.98
N GLU A 507 -12.28 -9.29 18.66
CA GLU A 507 -11.30 -8.21 18.44
C GLU A 507 -10.15 -8.31 19.45
N ALA A 508 -8.92 -8.24 18.94
CA ALA A 508 -7.69 -8.27 19.70
C ALA A 508 -6.91 -6.96 19.55
N PRO A 509 -6.23 -6.48 20.62
CA PRO A 509 -5.41 -5.28 20.55
C PRO A 509 -4.21 -5.50 19.63
N MET A 510 -4.13 -4.69 18.57
CA MET A 510 -3.05 -4.75 17.59
C MET A 510 -1.65 -4.59 18.21
N GLN A 511 -1.54 -3.82 19.30
CA GLN A 511 -0.26 -3.54 19.97
C GLN A 511 0.34 -4.77 20.69
N GLU A 512 -0.48 -5.78 20.99
CA GLU A 512 -0.03 -7.03 21.63
C GLU A 512 0.35 -8.09 20.59
N ALA A 513 0.03 -7.87 19.31
CA ALA A 513 0.36 -8.78 18.24
C ALA A 513 1.72 -8.44 17.62
N VAL A 514 2.39 -9.48 17.11
CA VAL A 514 3.69 -9.34 16.46
C VAL A 514 3.53 -9.47 14.96
N PHE A 515 3.88 -8.41 14.24
CA PHE A 515 3.81 -8.33 12.78
C PHE A 515 5.15 -8.71 12.16
N PHE A 516 5.13 -9.62 11.19
CA PHE A 516 6.34 -10.07 10.52
C PHE A 516 6.58 -9.34 9.21
N ALA A 517 7.85 -9.11 8.90
CA ALA A 517 8.31 -8.56 7.63
C ALA A 517 8.11 -9.58 6.49
N GLY A 518 8.04 -9.05 5.27
CA GLY A 518 7.88 -9.84 4.05
C GLY A 518 6.42 -10.10 3.66
N ARG A 519 6.24 -10.80 2.55
CA ARG A 519 4.91 -11.15 2.00
C ARG A 519 4.74 -12.66 1.85
N PRO A 520 3.53 -13.20 2.08
CA PRO A 520 2.35 -12.51 2.64
C PRO A 520 2.58 -12.07 4.10
N THR A 521 1.87 -11.02 4.53
CA THR A 521 2.01 -10.48 5.88
C THR A 521 1.46 -11.49 6.91
N LEU A 522 2.29 -11.87 7.87
CA LEU A 522 1.94 -12.78 8.97
C LEU A 522 1.87 -12.02 10.29
N VAL A 523 0.93 -12.43 11.15
CA VAL A 523 0.71 -11.85 12.47
C VAL A 523 0.68 -12.97 13.49
N LEU A 524 1.47 -12.85 14.56
CA LEU A 524 1.44 -13.76 15.70
C LEU A 524 0.64 -13.09 16.84
N TRP A 525 -0.45 -13.73 17.25
CA TRP A 525 -1.25 -13.31 18.39
C TRP A 525 -1.63 -14.53 19.22
N ASP A 526 -1.46 -14.44 20.55
CA ASP A 526 -1.69 -15.53 21.51
C ASP A 526 -1.12 -16.89 21.05
N SER A 527 0.18 -16.90 20.70
CA SER A 527 0.89 -18.08 20.18
C SER A 527 0.34 -18.68 18.88
N THR A 528 -0.55 -17.99 18.17
CA THR A 528 -1.11 -18.44 16.90
C THR A 528 -0.76 -17.48 15.77
N PHE A 529 -0.25 -18.02 14.67
CA PHE A 529 0.04 -17.29 13.44
C PHE A 529 -1.21 -17.20 12.57
N TYR A 530 -1.47 -15.99 12.07
CA TYR A 530 -2.55 -15.64 11.16
C TYR A 530 -2.00 -14.95 9.91
N PHE A 531 -2.70 -15.08 8.79
CA PHE A 531 -2.50 -14.22 7.63
C PHE A 531 -3.23 -12.90 7.83
N LEU A 532 -2.55 -11.78 7.58
CA LEU A 532 -3.21 -10.48 7.56
C LEU A 532 -3.85 -10.24 6.18
N ARG A 533 -5.17 -10.34 6.14
CA ARG A 533 -5.98 -9.95 4.98
C ARG A 533 -5.90 -8.46 4.76
N ASN A 534 -5.92 -8.05 3.49
CA ASN A 534 -5.89 -6.65 3.05
C ASN A 534 -4.75 -5.84 3.70
N SER A 535 -3.59 -6.49 3.95
CA SER A 535 -2.45 -5.85 4.60
C SER A 535 -2.07 -4.53 3.92
N PRO A 536 -1.80 -3.45 4.69
CA PRO A 536 -1.29 -2.22 4.13
C PRO A 536 0.10 -2.43 3.49
N PRO A 537 0.54 -1.52 2.60
CA PRO A 537 1.91 -1.53 2.07
C PRO A 537 2.94 -1.60 3.19
N ALA A 538 4.05 -2.32 2.99
CA ALA A 538 5.03 -2.60 4.05
C ALA A 538 5.59 -1.33 4.73
N LYS A 539 5.77 -0.24 3.97
CA LYS A 539 6.18 1.07 4.49
C LYS A 539 5.15 1.66 5.46
N LEU A 540 3.86 1.60 5.09
CA LEU A 540 2.77 2.04 5.94
C LEU A 540 2.64 1.12 7.16
N LEU A 541 2.66 -0.20 6.96
CA LEU A 541 2.55 -1.18 8.04
C LEU A 541 3.63 -0.98 9.11
N SER A 542 4.90 -0.85 8.70
CA SER A 542 6.02 -0.65 9.64
C SER A 542 5.86 0.60 10.50
N LYS A 543 5.48 1.73 9.88
CA LYS A 543 5.24 2.99 10.61
C LYS A 543 3.99 2.91 11.49
N TRP A 544 2.92 2.29 10.99
CA TRP A 544 1.64 2.20 11.67
C TRP A 544 1.69 1.24 12.87
N VAL A 545 2.35 0.08 12.76
CA VAL A 545 2.54 -0.86 13.90
C VAL A 545 3.34 -0.21 15.02
N GLY A 546 4.34 0.62 14.70
CA GLY A 546 5.17 1.32 15.69
C GLY A 546 4.42 2.43 16.44
N ASN A 547 3.49 3.11 15.78
CA ASN A 547 2.63 4.11 16.40
C ASN A 547 1.20 4.06 15.81
N PRO A 548 0.37 3.10 16.27
CA PRO A 548 -0.95 2.82 15.69
C PRO A 548 -1.99 3.80 16.23
N ARG A 549 -1.74 5.10 16.09
CA ARG A 549 -2.56 6.16 16.66
C ARG A 549 -2.58 7.37 15.73
N ALA A 550 -3.75 7.64 15.16
CA ALA A 550 -4.02 8.87 14.42
C ALA A 550 -5.03 9.74 15.19
N PRO A 551 -4.61 10.89 15.74
CA PRO A 551 -5.54 11.85 16.34
C PRO A 551 -6.61 12.30 15.33
N ILE A 552 -7.88 12.33 15.74
CA ILE A 552 -9.00 12.64 14.83
C ILE A 552 -8.84 14.04 14.18
N ASN A 553 -8.27 15.00 14.91
CA ASN A 553 -8.02 16.36 14.39
C ASN A 553 -6.91 16.45 13.33
N LYS A 554 -6.20 15.35 13.05
CA LYS A 554 -5.18 15.24 11.99
C LYS A 554 -5.67 14.46 10.77
N LEU A 555 -6.85 13.84 10.84
CA LEU A 555 -7.46 13.09 9.75
C LEU A 555 -8.28 14.02 8.83
N SER A 556 -8.46 13.61 7.57
CA SER A 556 -9.29 14.34 6.62
C SER A 556 -10.78 14.29 6.96
N ALA A 557 -11.53 15.25 6.45
CA ALA A 557 -12.98 15.24 6.58
C ALA A 557 -13.59 13.99 5.91
N ARG A 558 -13.09 13.61 4.73
CA ARG A 558 -13.50 12.38 4.02
C ARG A 558 -13.39 11.15 4.90
N PHE A 559 -12.21 10.94 5.48
CA PHE A 559 -11.95 9.75 6.28
C PHE A 559 -12.86 9.68 7.51
N ILE A 560 -13.10 10.83 8.16
CA ILE A 560 -14.03 10.90 9.29
C ILE A 560 -15.46 10.58 8.83
N THR A 561 -15.92 11.10 7.69
CA THR A 561 -17.24 10.76 7.10
C THR A 561 -17.38 9.26 6.84
N GLU A 562 -16.38 8.62 6.23
CA GLU A 562 -16.43 7.20 5.91
C GLU A 562 -16.37 6.30 7.16
N LEU A 563 -15.59 6.69 8.17
CA LEU A 563 -15.63 6.02 9.47
C LEU A 563 -17.01 6.12 10.13
N ARG A 564 -17.67 7.27 10.01
CA ARG A 564 -19.04 7.45 10.54
C ARG A 564 -20.04 6.53 9.85
N ARG A 565 -20.01 6.48 8.51
CA ARG A 565 -20.89 5.60 7.71
C ARG A 565 -20.67 4.12 8.04
N SER A 566 -19.42 3.69 8.20
CA SER A 566 -19.07 2.29 8.49
C SER A 566 -19.31 1.86 9.94
N HIS A 567 -19.41 2.82 10.88
CA HIS A 567 -19.65 2.57 12.31
C HIS A 567 -20.96 3.18 12.83
N ASP A 568 -22.06 3.02 12.10
CA ASP A 568 -23.41 3.46 12.51
C ASP A 568 -24.06 2.57 13.60
N ASN A 569 -23.27 1.74 14.29
CA ASN A 569 -23.76 0.79 15.29
C ASN A 569 -24.05 1.42 16.67
N GLY A 570 -24.01 2.75 16.79
CA GLY A 570 -24.36 3.50 18.00
C GLY A 570 -23.36 3.41 19.18
N THR A 571 -22.21 2.76 19.00
CA THR A 571 -21.18 2.59 20.04
C THR A 571 -20.29 3.82 20.24
N VAL A 572 -20.26 4.73 19.26
CA VAL A 572 -19.40 5.93 19.24
C VAL A 572 -20.28 7.18 19.24
N ASP A 573 -20.04 8.07 20.21
CA ASP A 573 -20.64 9.41 20.23
C ASP A 573 -19.87 10.35 19.28
N TRP A 574 -20.29 10.37 18.01
CA TRP A 574 -19.67 11.17 16.97
C TRP A 574 -19.83 12.69 17.14
N ASP A 575 -20.89 13.14 17.81
CA ASP A 575 -21.14 14.56 18.09
C ASP A 575 -20.15 15.11 19.14
N SER A 576 -19.62 14.21 19.99
CA SER A 576 -18.49 14.54 20.85
C SER A 576 -17.19 14.76 20.06
N LEU A 577 -17.04 14.16 18.87
CA LEU A 577 -15.77 14.06 18.15
C LEU A 577 -15.60 15.06 17.01
N CYS A 578 -16.67 15.34 16.29
CA CYS A 578 -16.66 16.23 15.15
C CYS A 578 -17.91 17.12 15.16
N GLU A 579 -17.82 18.25 14.47
CA GLU A 579 -18.96 19.13 14.24
C GLU A 579 -19.55 18.80 12.87
N SER A 580 -20.77 18.27 12.86
CA SER A 580 -21.51 18.02 11.62
C SER A 580 -22.27 19.28 11.19
N HIS A 581 -22.05 19.68 9.94
CA HIS A 581 -22.71 20.82 9.32
C HIS A 581 -23.83 20.32 8.41
N LYS A 582 -25.06 20.74 8.71
CA LYS A 582 -26.14 20.72 7.74
C LYS A 582 -25.93 21.83 6.72
N ALA A 583 -26.27 21.58 5.47
CA ALA A 583 -26.07 22.56 4.43
C ALA A 583 -27.01 22.39 3.25
N ARG A 584 -27.24 23.52 2.60
CA ARG A 584 -27.97 23.55 1.35
C ARG A 584 -26.98 23.41 0.17
N PRO A 585 -27.19 22.46 -0.75
CA PRO A 585 -26.39 22.36 -1.97
C PRO A 585 -26.60 23.61 -2.84
N ARG A 586 -25.56 23.99 -3.57
CA ARG A 586 -25.52 25.16 -4.42
C ARG A 586 -24.70 24.89 -5.67
N PHE A 587 -25.35 24.83 -6.82
CA PHE A 587 -24.68 24.75 -8.11
C PHE A 587 -24.34 26.16 -8.61
N VAL A 588 -23.09 26.36 -9.02
CA VAL A 588 -22.59 27.62 -9.57
C VAL A 588 -22.17 27.39 -11.01
N PHE A 589 -22.90 27.97 -11.95
CA PHE A 589 -22.67 27.86 -13.39
C PHE A 589 -22.04 29.13 -13.98
N GLU A 590 -20.89 29.01 -14.62
CA GLU A 590 -20.20 30.12 -15.29
C GLU A 590 -20.04 29.81 -16.79
N LEU A 591 -20.84 30.48 -17.63
CA LEU A 591 -20.79 30.34 -19.07
C LEU A 591 -19.86 31.38 -19.69
N HIS A 592 -18.79 30.92 -20.34
CA HIS A 592 -17.77 31.72 -21.01
C HIS A 592 -17.69 31.36 -22.50
N GLY A 593 -18.50 32.03 -23.32
CA GLY A 593 -18.56 31.73 -24.76
C GLY A 593 -19.13 30.32 -25.00
N ASP A 594 -18.28 29.42 -25.49
CA ASP A 594 -18.57 28.01 -25.74
C ASP A 594 -18.13 27.08 -24.60
N ARG A 595 -17.63 27.60 -23.47
CA ARG A 595 -17.23 26.81 -22.30
C ARG A 595 -18.18 27.06 -21.13
N LEU A 596 -18.71 25.98 -20.53
CA LEU A 596 -19.50 26.04 -19.31
C LEU A 596 -18.71 25.42 -18.15
N GLU A 597 -18.55 26.19 -17.09
CA GLU A 597 -17.96 25.75 -15.83
C GLU A 597 -19.05 25.55 -14.78
N LEU A 598 -18.94 24.48 -14.00
CA LEU A 598 -19.83 24.15 -12.90
C LEU A 598 -19.01 23.84 -11.66
N ARG A 599 -19.45 24.39 -10.53
CA ARG A 599 -18.98 23.99 -9.20
C ARG A 599 -20.16 23.62 -8.33
N LEU A 600 -20.06 22.50 -7.62
CA LEU A 600 -20.99 22.13 -6.57
C LEU A 600 -20.46 22.62 -5.23
N GLN A 601 -21.23 23.49 -4.58
CA GLN A 601 -20.93 24.07 -3.28
C GLN A 601 -22.01 23.71 -2.26
N ALA A 602 -21.68 23.84 -0.98
CA ALA A 602 -22.62 23.71 0.11
C ALA A 602 -22.44 24.88 1.07
N LYS A 603 -23.52 25.58 1.40
CA LYS A 603 -23.50 26.64 2.39
C LYS A 603 -24.00 26.08 3.72
N SER A 604 -23.13 26.07 4.72
CA SER A 604 -23.48 25.60 6.05
C SER A 604 -24.59 26.46 6.66
N GLU A 605 -25.59 25.81 7.23
CA GLU A 605 -26.66 26.45 7.98
C GLU A 605 -26.21 26.81 9.41
N ASN A 606 -25.15 26.17 9.92
CA ASN A 606 -24.63 26.39 11.27
C ASN A 606 -23.91 27.75 11.39
N ASP A 607 -22.98 28.03 10.47
CA ASP A 607 -22.08 29.19 10.56
C ASP A 607 -21.96 30.00 9.25
N GLY A 608 -22.66 29.57 8.18
CA GLY A 608 -22.62 30.22 6.88
C GLY A 608 -21.34 29.94 6.07
N SER A 609 -20.46 29.05 6.53
CA SER A 609 -19.25 28.63 5.79
C SER A 609 -19.61 28.06 4.42
N ILE A 610 -18.75 28.30 3.43
CA ILE A 610 -18.92 27.78 2.07
C ILE A 610 -17.94 26.64 1.88
N TRP A 611 -18.50 25.49 1.52
CA TRP A 611 -17.78 24.28 1.18
C TRP A 611 -17.93 24.02 -0.31
N GLU A 612 -16.94 23.39 -0.90
CA GLU A 612 -16.89 23.02 -2.31
C GLU A 612 -16.65 21.51 -2.40
N TRP A 613 -17.46 20.84 -3.21
CA TRP A 613 -17.29 19.42 -3.51
C TRP A 613 -16.13 19.28 -4.47
N THR A 614 -15.14 18.45 -4.14
CA THR A 614 -13.94 18.25 -4.96
C THR A 614 -14.09 17.13 -6.00
N GLY A 615 -15.21 16.39 -5.95
CA GLY A 615 -15.40 15.11 -6.63
C GLY A 615 -15.40 13.93 -5.66
N HIS A 616 -14.65 14.03 -4.56
CA HIS A 616 -14.51 12.98 -3.55
C HIS A 616 -14.85 13.44 -2.14
N GLU A 617 -14.67 14.72 -1.84
CA GLU A 617 -14.88 15.26 -0.50
C GLU A 617 -15.36 16.70 -0.51
N TRP A 618 -15.97 17.12 0.60
CA TRP A 618 -16.32 18.51 0.83
C TRP A 618 -15.16 19.25 1.49
N GLN A 619 -14.67 20.33 0.86
CA GLN A 619 -13.61 21.17 1.40
C GLN A 619 -14.09 22.61 1.65
N ILE A 620 -13.66 23.22 2.75
CA ILE A 620 -13.98 24.62 3.06
C ILE A 620 -13.22 25.55 2.09
N LYS A 621 -13.95 26.34 1.31
CA LYS A 621 -13.40 27.26 0.29
C LYS A 621 -12.61 28.42 0.88
N ALA A 622 -12.93 28.85 2.10
CA ALA A 622 -12.22 29.92 2.80
C ALA A 622 -12.10 29.61 4.30
N LYS A 623 -10.88 29.34 4.77
CA LYS A 623 -10.61 29.19 6.22
C LYS A 623 -10.91 30.52 6.91
N GLY A 624 -11.93 30.53 7.77
CA GLY A 624 -12.10 31.59 8.76
C GLY A 624 -10.80 31.76 9.57
N LYS A 625 -10.57 32.96 10.14
CA LYS A 625 -9.33 33.27 10.89
C LYS A 625 -9.08 32.39 12.13
N LYS A 626 -10.04 31.56 12.55
CA LYS A 626 -9.91 30.65 13.69
C LYS A 626 -9.97 29.20 13.21
N ARG A 627 -9.01 28.39 13.67
CA ARG A 627 -9.11 26.93 13.54
C ARG A 627 -10.26 26.44 14.43
N PRO A 628 -11.16 25.59 13.93
CA PRO A 628 -12.21 25.01 14.75
C PRO A 628 -11.60 24.12 15.84
N ALA A 629 -12.28 24.00 16.97
CA ALA A 629 -11.83 23.21 18.11
C ALA A 629 -11.97 21.70 17.84
N LYS A 630 -12.96 21.31 17.03
CA LYS A 630 -13.19 19.95 16.54
C LYS A 630 -13.06 19.91 15.02
N PRO A 631 -12.70 18.76 14.43
CA PRO A 631 -12.84 18.56 13.00
C PRO A 631 -14.29 18.77 12.57
N GLN A 632 -14.48 19.35 11.38
CA GLN A 632 -15.77 19.69 10.81
C GLN A 632 -16.06 18.76 9.63
N VAL A 633 -17.29 18.28 9.54
CA VAL A 633 -17.75 17.38 8.48
C VAL A 633 -19.03 17.94 7.87
N MET A 634 -19.19 17.77 6.56
CA MET A 634 -20.37 18.20 5.83
C MET A 634 -21.28 17.00 5.57
N GLU A 635 -22.43 16.95 6.23
CA GLU A 635 -23.39 15.83 6.14
C GLU A 635 -24.82 16.36 6.16
N ASP A 636 -25.55 16.12 5.08
CA ASP A 636 -26.93 16.50 4.93
C ASP A 636 -27.58 15.61 3.86
N GLU A 637 -28.80 15.13 4.10
CA GLU A 637 -29.55 14.25 3.19
C GLU A 637 -29.74 14.87 1.79
N ARG A 638 -29.66 16.21 1.68
CA ARG A 638 -29.79 16.94 0.41
C ARG A 638 -28.54 16.87 -0.46
N LEU A 639 -27.37 16.52 0.09
CA LEU A 639 -26.09 16.55 -0.64
C LEU A 639 -25.93 15.37 -1.59
N GLU A 640 -26.29 14.15 -1.18
CA GLU A 640 -26.17 12.96 -2.03
C GLU A 640 -27.00 13.05 -3.32
N PRO A 641 -28.28 13.48 -3.30
CA PRO A 641 -29.02 13.76 -4.53
C PRO A 641 -28.37 14.81 -5.44
N ALA A 642 -27.71 15.83 -4.85
CA ALA A 642 -27.00 16.85 -5.61
C ALA A 642 -25.72 16.31 -6.26
N ILE A 643 -24.97 15.46 -5.55
CA ILE A 643 -23.81 14.76 -6.09
C ILE A 643 -24.25 13.80 -7.20
N GLY A 644 -25.34 13.04 -7.00
CA GLY A 644 -25.89 12.15 -8.01
C GLY A 644 -26.33 12.89 -9.28
N TRP A 645 -27.01 14.03 -9.16
CA TRP A 645 -27.38 14.85 -10.31
C TRP A 645 -26.16 15.43 -11.04
N LEU A 646 -25.15 15.89 -10.30
CA LEU A 646 -23.88 16.35 -10.88
C LEU A 646 -23.20 15.24 -11.71
N ARG A 647 -23.20 14.00 -11.20
CA ARG A 647 -22.57 12.86 -11.89
C ARG A 647 -23.30 12.47 -13.19
N GLN A 648 -24.63 12.62 -13.24
CA GLN A 648 -25.40 12.39 -14.47
C GLN A 648 -25.00 13.29 -15.64
N LEU A 649 -24.38 14.44 -15.34
CA LEU A 649 -23.99 15.40 -16.37
C LEU A 649 -22.79 14.92 -17.21
N ASP A 650 -21.97 13.99 -16.72
CA ASP A 650 -20.83 13.41 -17.46
C ASP A 650 -19.74 14.46 -17.80
N TRP A 651 -19.55 15.50 -16.97
CA TRP A 651 -18.65 16.62 -17.28
C TRP A 651 -17.18 16.32 -16.95
N PHE A 652 -16.29 16.85 -17.79
CA PHE A 652 -14.84 16.71 -17.61
C PHE A 652 -14.36 17.49 -16.39
N THR A 653 -13.45 16.91 -15.60
CA THR A 653 -12.96 17.51 -14.35
C THR A 653 -11.46 17.80 -14.48
N PRO A 654 -11.04 18.99 -14.98
CA PRO A 654 -9.61 19.32 -15.13
C PRO A 654 -8.89 19.49 -13.79
N GLU A 655 -9.62 19.90 -12.75
CA GLU A 655 -9.11 20.06 -11.39
C GLU A 655 -10.22 19.64 -10.40
N PRO A 656 -9.86 19.17 -9.19
CA PRO A 656 -10.84 18.79 -8.19
C PRO A 656 -11.83 19.93 -7.90
N GLY A 657 -13.12 19.63 -8.05
CA GLY A 657 -14.22 20.55 -7.76
C GLY A 657 -14.59 21.53 -8.86
N LEU A 658 -13.99 21.40 -10.05
CA LEU A 658 -14.39 22.13 -11.25
C LEU A 658 -14.81 21.16 -12.35
N TRP A 659 -16.06 21.26 -12.78
CA TRP A 659 -16.60 20.52 -13.91
C TRP A 659 -16.70 21.44 -15.11
N ILE A 660 -16.20 21.00 -16.26
CA ILE A 660 -16.18 21.76 -17.50
C ILE A 660 -16.84 20.94 -18.60
N GLY A 661 -17.67 21.60 -19.39
CA GLY A 661 -18.09 21.07 -20.68
C GLY A 661 -18.17 22.15 -21.75
N ASP A 662 -17.96 21.72 -22.98
CA ASP A 662 -18.14 22.55 -24.16
C ASP A 662 -19.65 22.69 -24.42
N ALA A 663 -20.15 23.92 -24.56
CA ALA A 663 -21.54 24.25 -24.86
C ALA A 663 -21.94 23.92 -26.31
N ASN A 664 -21.60 22.72 -26.76
CA ASN A 664 -22.01 22.14 -28.04
C ASN A 664 -23.43 21.54 -27.95
N GLU A 665 -23.99 21.14 -29.10
CA GLU A 665 -25.38 20.63 -29.16
C GLU A 665 -25.60 19.38 -28.31
N ASN A 666 -24.67 18.42 -28.32
CA ASN A 666 -24.77 17.21 -27.50
C ASN A 666 -24.78 17.55 -26.01
N PHE A 667 -23.90 18.45 -25.57
CA PHE A 667 -23.80 18.91 -24.20
C PHE A 667 -25.08 19.59 -23.72
N LEU A 668 -25.60 20.51 -24.53
CA LEU A 668 -26.84 21.23 -24.21
C LEU A 668 -28.04 20.28 -24.18
N ASN A 669 -28.05 19.26 -25.03
CA ASN A 669 -29.09 18.22 -25.02
C ASN A 669 -29.03 17.35 -23.76
N VAL A 670 -27.84 16.93 -23.31
CA VAL A 670 -27.66 16.17 -22.05
C VAL A 670 -28.13 17.01 -20.87
N LEU A 671 -27.63 18.24 -20.74
CA LEU A 671 -28.02 19.14 -19.66
C LEU A 671 -29.54 19.37 -19.66
N ALA A 672 -30.13 19.64 -20.83
CA ALA A 672 -31.57 19.83 -20.96
C ALA A 672 -32.38 18.58 -20.58
N SER A 673 -31.89 17.38 -20.90
CA SER A 673 -32.59 16.12 -20.61
C SER A 673 -32.71 15.84 -19.11
N VAL A 674 -31.66 16.15 -18.34
CA VAL A 674 -31.63 15.95 -16.88
C VAL A 674 -32.03 17.21 -16.10
N TRP A 675 -32.24 18.35 -16.78
CA TRP A 675 -32.50 19.64 -16.14
C TRP A 675 -33.77 19.63 -15.29
N ASN A 676 -34.79 18.87 -15.69
CA ASN A 676 -36.05 18.78 -14.96
C ASN A 676 -35.93 17.92 -13.70
N ASP A 677 -34.95 17.02 -13.63
CA ASP A 677 -34.70 16.12 -12.49
C ASP A 677 -33.73 16.75 -11.46
N ARG A 678 -33.42 18.03 -11.63
CA ARG A 678 -32.49 18.75 -10.75
C ARG A 678 -33.04 18.83 -9.31
N PRO A 679 -32.19 18.67 -8.28
CA PRO A 679 -32.64 18.72 -6.88
C PRO A 679 -33.39 20.01 -6.51
N ASP A 680 -34.62 19.87 -6.04
CA ASP A 680 -35.50 21.01 -5.66
C ASP A 680 -34.97 21.82 -4.47
N HIS A 681 -34.25 21.15 -3.57
CA HIS A 681 -33.70 21.77 -2.37
C HIS A 681 -32.33 22.45 -2.59
N ALA A 682 -31.78 22.40 -3.81
CA ALA A 682 -30.52 23.07 -4.15
C ALA A 682 -30.74 24.53 -4.63
N GLU A 683 -29.70 25.35 -4.48
CA GLU A 683 -29.63 26.68 -5.09
C GLU A 683 -28.93 26.60 -6.46
N TYR A 684 -29.46 27.29 -7.46
CA TYR A 684 -28.87 27.35 -8.80
C TYR A 684 -28.45 28.79 -9.08
N LEU A 685 -27.15 29.04 -9.05
CA LEU A 685 -26.55 30.31 -9.38
C LEU A 685 -25.89 30.23 -10.76
N GLY A 686 -25.85 31.35 -11.46
CA GLY A 686 -25.00 31.46 -12.61
C GLY A 686 -24.68 32.90 -13.00
N ASN A 687 -23.68 33.06 -13.86
CA ASN A 687 -23.36 34.36 -14.43
C ASN A 687 -24.48 34.88 -15.35
N ASP A 688 -24.40 36.13 -15.79
CA ASP A 688 -25.46 36.77 -16.59
C ASP A 688 -25.79 36.00 -17.88
N ALA A 689 -24.80 35.38 -18.51
CA ALA A 689 -24.98 34.59 -19.73
C ALA A 689 -25.80 33.32 -19.43
N PHE A 690 -25.41 32.55 -18.41
CA PHE A 690 -26.15 31.35 -18.00
C PHE A 690 -27.56 31.68 -17.50
N GLN A 691 -27.72 32.76 -16.72
CA GLN A 691 -29.03 33.21 -16.26
C GLN A 691 -29.99 33.52 -17.40
N ARG A 692 -29.52 34.16 -18.48
CA ARG A 692 -30.37 34.51 -19.63
C ARG A 692 -30.87 33.29 -20.41
N LEU A 693 -30.12 32.20 -20.41
CA LEU A 693 -30.45 30.99 -21.18
C LEU A 693 -31.29 30.01 -20.37
N PHE A 694 -30.94 29.74 -19.11
CA PHE A 694 -31.50 28.61 -18.36
C PHE A 694 -32.38 29.01 -17.17
N LEU A 695 -31.99 30.03 -16.40
CA LEU A 695 -32.69 30.38 -15.15
C LEU A 695 -33.78 31.43 -15.34
N LYS A 696 -33.58 32.36 -16.27
CA LYS A 696 -34.49 33.44 -16.64
C LYS A 696 -34.58 33.57 -18.17
N PRO A 697 -35.00 32.49 -18.88
CA PRO A 697 -35.09 32.52 -20.34
C PRO A 697 -36.02 33.66 -20.76
N LYS A 698 -35.49 34.63 -21.50
CA LYS A 698 -36.34 35.59 -22.19
C LYS A 698 -37.07 34.84 -23.29
N ARG A 699 -38.41 34.80 -23.23
CA ARG A 699 -39.22 34.29 -24.33
C ARG A 699 -39.05 35.24 -25.53
N LEU A 700 -38.14 34.89 -26.43
CA LEU A 700 -38.01 35.56 -27.72
C LEU A 700 -39.17 35.08 -28.60
N LYS A 701 -39.86 36.03 -29.23
CA LYS A 701 -40.82 35.73 -30.29
C LYS A 701 -40.14 36.09 -31.60
N PRO A 702 -39.98 35.14 -32.53
CA PRO A 702 -39.37 35.45 -33.81
C PRO A 702 -40.23 36.49 -34.50
N LYS A 703 -39.59 37.52 -35.06
CA LYS A 703 -40.28 38.41 -35.97
C LYS A 703 -40.33 37.73 -37.33
N LEU A 704 -41.52 37.23 -37.68
CA LEU A 704 -41.76 36.70 -39.01
C LEU A 704 -41.82 37.85 -40.01
N ILE A 705 -40.89 37.85 -40.96
CA ILE A 705 -40.83 38.81 -42.04
C ILE A 705 -41.27 38.10 -43.31
N VAL A 706 -42.34 38.61 -43.91
CA VAL A 706 -42.85 38.18 -45.22
C VAL A 706 -42.53 39.27 -46.22
N LYS A 707 -41.65 38.97 -47.20
CA LYS A 707 -41.35 39.87 -48.32
C LYS A 707 -41.91 39.29 -49.61
N GLY A 708 -42.85 39.99 -50.25
CA GLY A 708 -43.37 39.62 -51.57
C GLY A 708 -42.47 40.15 -52.68
N SER A 709 -42.15 39.32 -53.68
CA SER A 709 -41.30 39.70 -54.82
C SER A 709 -42.09 40.19 -56.04
N GLY A 710 -43.29 40.73 -55.83
CA GLY A 710 -44.08 41.47 -56.82
C GLY A 710 -44.84 40.65 -57.85
N ILE A 711 -44.47 39.39 -58.13
CA ILE A 711 -45.18 38.53 -59.09
C ILE A 711 -45.10 37.09 -58.56
N ASP A 712 -46.11 36.66 -57.81
CA ASP A 712 -46.42 35.29 -57.36
C ASP A 712 -45.51 34.57 -56.34
N TRP A 713 -44.48 35.20 -55.77
CA TRP A 713 -43.64 34.58 -54.72
C TRP A 713 -43.53 35.43 -53.46
N LEU A 714 -43.48 34.77 -52.31
CA LEU A 714 -43.15 35.36 -51.03
C LEU A 714 -41.96 34.62 -50.41
N SER A 715 -41.10 35.37 -49.74
CA SER A 715 -40.07 34.83 -48.85
C SER A 715 -40.53 35.03 -47.41
N VAL A 716 -40.53 33.96 -46.62
CA VAL A 716 -40.76 34.01 -45.18
C VAL A 716 -39.42 33.79 -44.50
N SER A 717 -39.04 34.71 -43.63
CA SER A 717 -37.84 34.61 -42.79
C SER A 717 -38.20 34.90 -41.34
N ALA A 718 -37.48 34.28 -40.41
CA ALA A 718 -37.59 34.55 -38.99
C ALA A 718 -36.31 35.28 -38.54
N GLU A 719 -36.47 36.49 -38.00
CA GLU A 719 -35.42 37.18 -37.27
C GLU A 719 -35.66 36.97 -35.76
N TRP A 720 -34.64 36.52 -35.03
CA TRP A 720 -34.71 36.11 -33.62
C TRP A 720 -34.14 37.17 -32.67
#